data_AF-A0A945X4V5-F1
#
_entry.id   AF-A0A945X4V5-F1
#
_cell.length_a   1.000
_cell.length_b   1.000
_cell.length_c   1.000
_cell.angle_alpha   90.00
_cell.angle_beta   90.00
_cell.angle_gamma   90.00
#
_symmetry.space_group_name_H-M   'P 1'
#
loop_
_entity.id
_entity.type
_entity.pdbx_description
1 polymer ?
#
loop_
_entity_poly.entity_id
_entity_poly.type
_entity_poly.pdbx_seq_one_letter_code
_entity_poly.pdbx_strand_id
1 'polypeptide(L)'
;MRLPRTLAAILWSLNAVFAASAQVQPTDASAQYISDLIPQGAITCTQQWGTLGLDVAAYGNGPKMPIRIVNKTFKKGIGHHAKGRIAVPLSGAFLAFRSQIGVQWQGGKRGSVRFRILVDGKTAFEHGPMSDSSPAVPIDIPLTGANELCLLAENNGDGIGCDMATWAEARLIPDPDAPVSMIGRAKLTINGQPPPQPSSRWANALSIVAAPGGPQLLLTGDPVREIDAILQDDEEVRVTIPVNCSASIRLAAEVALCSGTAAQATLAVGNKRSTEALRAGQTVVVMTSLPTAANTELVLSLTGTETRARVRLSQPRYQLADRSWQPLPLRFEPPPREQLPPTDLPEFRPELIHALIESDWRMHDGVNSPRESITWQEATETVLASGDRLVAELTSREVMPEALLHSWQACHNKAKALGLTELPPDRQPWQALWSRVHNVRRRIVLANPDVPEGPILFAKQVPSGFSHQLTQYYGMWARPGGGLFVLEAPGRTMACRELTAEQLPIGSYQHPELSYDGKRILFAYCALDKAETKNVAGWKLKPDAYYQLYEIATDGTGLRRVTDNPSDDFFPVYLPSGRILFSSTRRGGYHRCGHGPCPVYTLTSINPDGSGVRILSCHETQEWDPAVLNDGRVIYTRWDYVDRNAVYYQQLWTTRPDGTAPSEFYGNYLRNPVGIWEARPIPGANTVMATAAAHHAMTAGSIIRLDITHGLDNHDAITRLTPDVPFPESEASVLRSRGSTRGWRGTAGVRETRPVPRAQKRWPGHCYRSPYPLSETVFLAAYSYDPLIGEPSANSANMFGLYVVDSYGNRELLYRDPNTSSLWPMPVRARPRPPVIPDVCEAPSPRENLGTFVVQNVTLSAPALPAGTGNAVKSLRVIQVLPKTTFHANNPRVGQANASPGKQVLGTVPVESDGSAHFKAPVNTPLLFQALDEKGRSIQSMRSVTYLQPGETASCIGCHEPRLSAPPFQNTLMALQRPPSPITAGPDGSKPFSYPLLVQPVLNKHCVTCHSGSKPAGGIALTAKSEKQFTESYNRLVRLVSYSSWGRKDNSEPMSQPDHFGARGSRLMAHLEKGHKKVKLSAADMERLVTWMDTTALFYGTFNPKDQDRQRKGERIAGPDLE
;
A
#
# COMPACT_ATOMS: atom_id res chain seq x y z
N MET A 1 -40.63 -55.94 17.61
CA MET A 1 -42.02 -56.45 17.40
C MET A 1 -42.95 -55.26 17.22
N ARG A 2 -44.01 -55.34 16.40
CA ARG A 2 -44.93 -54.22 16.09
C ARG A 2 -46.11 -54.17 17.07
N LEU A 3 -46.72 -52.99 17.27
CA LEU A 3 -48.16 -52.65 17.02
C LEU A 3 -48.48 -51.20 17.55
N PRO A 4 -49.62 -50.55 17.19
CA PRO A 4 -49.69 -49.08 17.03
C PRO A 4 -50.94 -48.38 17.63
N ARG A 5 -51.08 -47.07 17.35
CA ARG A 5 -52.34 -46.26 17.20
C ARG A 5 -53.32 -46.19 18.40
N THR A 6 -53.30 -45.09 19.17
CA THR A 6 -54.12 -43.85 19.04
C THR A 6 -55.62 -43.95 19.39
N LEU A 7 -56.09 -43.15 20.36
CA LEU A 7 -57.18 -42.16 20.20
C LEU A 7 -57.32 -41.24 21.44
N ALA A 8 -58.09 -40.15 21.32
CA ALA A 8 -58.10 -39.00 22.25
C ALA A 8 -59.51 -38.42 22.51
N ALA A 9 -59.57 -37.35 23.33
CA ALA A 9 -60.73 -36.54 23.78
C ALA A 9 -61.52 -37.14 24.98
N ILE A 10 -62.08 -36.37 25.94
CA ILE A 10 -63.00 -35.21 25.83
C ILE A 10 -63.00 -34.29 27.11
N LEU A 11 -63.16 -32.96 26.91
CA LEU A 11 -63.68 -31.81 27.76
C LEU A 11 -63.49 -31.77 29.31
N TRP A 12 -62.97 -30.68 29.95
CA TRP A 12 -63.49 -29.28 30.20
C TRP A 12 -64.64 -29.20 31.25
N SER A 13 -64.68 -28.32 32.27
CA SER A 13 -64.27 -26.89 32.44
C SER A 13 -64.16 -26.52 33.96
N LEU A 14 -63.47 -25.45 34.44
CA LEU A 14 -63.89 -24.03 34.51
C LEU A 14 -62.75 -23.11 35.01
N ASN A 15 -62.73 -21.82 34.61
CA ASN A 15 -61.79 -20.76 35.05
C ASN A 15 -62.32 -20.02 36.32
N ALA A 16 -61.65 -19.09 37.01
CA ALA A 16 -60.47 -18.24 36.76
C ALA A 16 -59.77 -17.91 38.13
N VAL A 17 -58.81 -16.99 38.34
CA VAL A 17 -58.22 -15.84 37.61
C VAL A 17 -56.72 -15.71 37.97
N PHE A 18 -55.88 -15.25 37.06
CA PHE A 18 -54.66 -14.47 37.37
C PHE A 18 -54.46 -13.38 36.28
N ALA A 19 -53.87 -12.24 36.65
CA ALA A 19 -53.79 -11.07 35.78
C ALA A 19 -52.86 -11.29 34.57
N ALA A 20 -53.32 -10.91 33.39
CA ALA A 20 -52.53 -10.96 32.17
C ALA A 20 -51.53 -9.80 32.12
N SER A 21 -50.23 -10.11 32.16
CA SER A 21 -49.21 -9.21 31.59
C SER A 21 -49.27 -9.35 30.07
N ALA A 22 -49.65 -8.28 29.37
CA ALA A 22 -49.64 -8.27 27.91
C ALA A 22 -48.20 -8.32 27.39
N GLN A 23 -47.72 -9.52 27.00
CA GLN A 23 -46.53 -9.63 26.17
C GLN A 23 -46.85 -9.05 24.79
N VAL A 24 -46.37 -7.83 24.54
CA VAL A 24 -46.40 -7.21 23.22
C VAL A 24 -45.49 -8.05 22.31
N GLN A 25 -46.07 -8.77 21.35
CA GLN A 25 -45.26 -9.38 20.30
C GLN A 25 -44.58 -8.27 19.48
N PRO A 26 -43.26 -8.35 19.23
CA PRO A 26 -42.55 -7.32 18.48
C PRO A 26 -43.10 -7.21 17.05
N THR A 27 -43.66 -6.05 16.73
CA THR A 27 -44.20 -5.75 15.41
C THR A 27 -43.11 -5.21 14.48
N ASP A 28 -43.38 -5.22 13.17
CA ASP A 28 -42.50 -4.66 12.12
C ASP A 28 -42.12 -3.18 12.38
N ALA A 29 -42.83 -2.46 13.25
CA ALA A 29 -42.50 -1.09 13.67
C ALA A 29 -41.15 -0.97 14.42
N SER A 30 -40.61 -2.08 14.93
CA SER A 30 -39.29 -2.15 15.61
C SER A 30 -38.15 -2.66 14.70
N ALA A 31 -38.44 -2.96 13.43
CA ALA A 31 -37.50 -3.65 12.56
C ALA A 31 -36.28 -2.79 12.18
N GLN A 32 -35.10 -3.40 12.17
CA GLN A 32 -33.84 -2.76 11.76
C GLN A 32 -33.54 -3.11 10.30
N TYR A 33 -33.54 -2.12 9.42
CA TYR A 33 -33.15 -2.31 8.02
C TYR A 33 -31.64 -2.52 7.89
N ILE A 34 -31.23 -3.55 7.16
CA ILE A 34 -29.81 -3.90 7.01
C ILE A 34 -29.03 -2.78 6.30
N SER A 35 -29.68 -1.99 5.44
CA SER A 35 -29.09 -0.81 4.79
C SER A 35 -28.63 0.27 5.77
N ASP A 36 -29.24 0.39 6.95
CA ASP A 36 -28.86 1.37 7.99
C ASP A 36 -27.75 0.85 8.92
N LEU A 37 -27.51 -0.47 8.92
CA LEU A 37 -26.47 -1.11 9.74
C LEU A 37 -25.10 -1.13 9.02
N ILE A 38 -25.07 -1.18 7.69
CA ILE A 38 -23.84 -1.27 6.90
C ILE A 38 -22.88 -0.07 7.11
N PRO A 39 -23.33 1.20 7.16
CA PRO A 39 -22.45 2.35 7.40
C PRO A 39 -21.72 2.33 8.76
N GLN A 40 -22.18 1.49 9.69
CA GLN A 40 -21.63 1.38 11.05
C GLN A 40 -20.44 0.42 11.14
N GLY A 41 -20.06 -0.22 10.02
CA GLY A 41 -18.87 -1.08 9.92
C GLY A 41 -19.06 -2.53 10.39
N ALA A 42 -20.28 -2.91 10.79
CA ALA A 42 -20.56 -4.21 11.41
C ALA A 42 -20.81 -5.37 10.41
N ILE A 43 -20.81 -5.12 9.10
CA ILE A 43 -21.25 -6.07 8.06
C ILE A 43 -20.15 -6.23 7.01
N THR A 44 -19.90 -7.46 6.56
CA THR A 44 -18.96 -7.72 5.45
C THR A 44 -19.72 -7.99 4.15
N CYS A 45 -19.23 -7.45 3.04
CA CYS A 45 -19.82 -7.65 1.72
C CYS A 45 -18.75 -7.93 0.67
N THR A 46 -19.05 -8.81 -0.27
CA THR A 46 -18.30 -9.00 -1.52
C THR A 46 -19.30 -9.11 -2.67
N GLN A 47 -19.00 -8.54 -3.83
CA GLN A 47 -19.77 -8.69 -5.07
C GLN A 47 -18.85 -8.54 -6.28
N GLN A 48 -19.13 -9.23 -7.39
CA GLN A 48 -18.25 -9.24 -8.56
C GLN A 48 -18.33 -7.97 -9.44
N TRP A 49 -19.37 -7.14 -9.29
CA TRP A 49 -19.53 -5.91 -10.06
C TRP A 49 -20.07 -4.75 -9.23
N GLY A 50 -19.61 -3.54 -9.55
CA GLY A 50 -20.17 -2.28 -9.03
C GLY A 50 -19.97 -2.04 -7.54
N THR A 51 -20.81 -1.17 -6.99
CA THR A 51 -20.89 -0.81 -5.58
C THR A 51 -22.21 -1.34 -5.00
N LEU A 52 -22.19 -1.78 -3.74
CA LEU A 52 -23.40 -2.13 -3.02
C LEU A 52 -24.31 -0.91 -2.90
N GLY A 53 -25.59 -1.07 -3.22
CA GLY A 53 -26.62 -0.07 -3.07
C GLY A 53 -27.30 -0.17 -1.71
N LEU A 54 -27.28 0.93 -0.94
CA LEU A 54 -28.04 1.07 0.30
C LEU A 54 -29.28 1.89 -0.03
N ASP A 55 -30.47 1.28 0.08
CA ASP A 55 -31.77 1.84 -0.34
C ASP A 55 -31.85 2.25 -1.83
N VAL A 56 -30.86 1.81 -2.62
CA VAL A 56 -30.75 1.95 -4.07
C VAL A 56 -30.28 0.63 -4.67
N ALA A 57 -30.45 0.45 -5.97
CA ALA A 57 -29.87 -0.69 -6.70
C ALA A 57 -28.33 -0.67 -6.66
N ALA A 58 -27.68 -1.80 -6.91
CA ALA A 58 -26.23 -1.83 -7.11
C ALA A 58 -25.84 -0.90 -8.27
N TYR A 59 -24.67 -0.25 -8.20
CA TYR A 59 -24.33 0.79 -9.18
C TYR A 59 -22.83 0.84 -9.53
N GLY A 60 -22.56 1.05 -10.82
CA GLY A 60 -21.22 1.37 -11.34
C GLY A 60 -20.92 2.86 -11.25
N ASN A 61 -20.38 3.44 -12.33
CA ASN A 61 -20.09 4.88 -12.42
C ASN A 61 -21.28 5.72 -12.92
N GLY A 62 -22.48 5.13 -13.02
CA GLY A 62 -23.71 5.80 -13.44
C GLY A 62 -24.53 6.37 -12.28
N PRO A 63 -25.67 7.03 -12.55
CA PRO A 63 -26.58 7.51 -11.52
C PRO A 63 -27.14 6.35 -10.68
N LYS A 64 -27.37 6.60 -9.38
CA LYS A 64 -28.00 5.63 -8.48
C LYS A 64 -29.47 5.47 -8.83
N MET A 65 -29.90 4.24 -9.11
CA MET A 65 -31.29 3.91 -9.42
C MET A 65 -32.03 3.45 -8.16
N PRO A 66 -33.32 3.78 -7.97
CA PRO A 66 -34.10 3.24 -6.86
C PRO A 66 -34.27 1.72 -7.01
N ILE A 67 -34.41 1.02 -5.87
CA ILE A 67 -34.67 -0.42 -5.85
C ILE A 67 -36.02 -0.69 -6.51
N ARG A 68 -36.05 -1.52 -7.55
CA ARG A 68 -37.27 -1.85 -8.30
C ARG A 68 -37.24 -3.29 -8.81
N ILE A 69 -38.25 -4.07 -8.44
CA ILE A 69 -38.48 -5.43 -8.96
C ILE A 69 -39.75 -5.37 -9.83
N VAL A 70 -39.62 -5.71 -11.12
CA VAL A 70 -40.67 -5.57 -12.14
C VAL A 70 -41.29 -4.15 -12.15
N ASN A 71 -42.52 -4.00 -11.65
CA ASN A 71 -43.28 -2.74 -11.58
C ASN A 71 -43.26 -2.08 -10.19
N LYS A 72 -42.76 -2.76 -9.15
CA LYS A 72 -42.79 -2.28 -7.77
C LYS A 72 -41.45 -1.65 -7.39
N THR A 73 -41.50 -0.39 -6.96
CA THR A 73 -40.35 0.36 -6.44
C THR A 73 -40.37 0.32 -4.91
N PHE A 74 -39.21 0.17 -4.29
CA PHE A 74 -39.04 0.06 -2.85
C PHE A 74 -38.22 1.23 -2.30
N LYS A 75 -38.51 1.63 -1.07
CA LYS A 75 -37.79 2.74 -0.39
C LYS A 75 -36.62 2.23 0.44
N LYS A 76 -36.66 0.99 0.93
CA LYS A 76 -35.60 0.39 1.74
C LYS A 76 -35.11 -0.92 1.14
N GLY A 77 -33.85 -1.26 1.40
CA GLY A 77 -33.27 -2.56 1.07
C GLY A 77 -31.83 -2.48 0.56
N ILE A 78 -31.35 -3.58 -0.01
CA ILE A 78 -29.98 -3.70 -0.49
C ILE A 78 -29.97 -4.06 -1.98
N GLY A 79 -29.36 -3.20 -2.79
CA GLY A 79 -28.98 -3.50 -4.17
C GLY A 79 -27.63 -4.20 -4.20
N HIS A 80 -27.61 -5.46 -4.62
CA HIS A 80 -26.46 -6.38 -4.61
C HIS A 80 -26.14 -6.86 -6.05
N HIS A 81 -25.11 -7.68 -6.23
CA HIS A 81 -24.76 -8.22 -7.54
C HIS A 81 -24.11 -9.60 -7.45
N ALA A 82 -24.48 -10.53 -8.34
CA ALA A 82 -23.86 -11.86 -8.38
C ALA A 82 -22.48 -11.86 -9.08
N LYS A 83 -21.57 -12.79 -8.78
CA LYS A 83 -21.55 -13.57 -7.54
C LYS A 83 -21.22 -12.65 -6.35
N GLY A 84 -21.95 -12.77 -5.26
CA GLY A 84 -21.77 -11.93 -4.07
C GLY A 84 -22.27 -12.58 -2.77
N ARG A 85 -21.72 -12.10 -1.65
CA ARG A 85 -22.02 -12.49 -0.27
C ARG A 85 -22.14 -11.23 0.58
N ILE A 86 -23.18 -11.14 1.40
CA ILE A 86 -23.30 -10.18 2.51
C ILE A 86 -23.40 -11.02 3.78
N ALA A 87 -22.59 -10.73 4.79
CA ALA A 87 -22.64 -11.43 6.07
C ALA A 87 -22.84 -10.47 7.23
N VAL A 88 -23.89 -10.74 7.99
CA VAL A 88 -24.43 -9.92 9.05
C VAL A 88 -24.29 -10.67 10.38
N PRO A 89 -23.44 -10.20 11.31
CA PRO A 89 -23.36 -10.79 12.64
C PRO A 89 -24.64 -10.44 13.41
N LEU A 90 -25.31 -11.47 13.90
CA LEU A 90 -26.58 -11.38 14.63
C LEU A 90 -26.37 -11.39 16.14
N SER A 91 -25.37 -12.13 16.64
CA SER A 91 -25.11 -12.28 18.08
C SER A 91 -26.32 -12.69 18.92
N GLY A 92 -27.21 -13.53 18.37
CA GLY A 92 -28.48 -13.93 18.97
C GLY A 92 -29.53 -12.81 19.09
N ALA A 93 -29.33 -11.65 18.45
CA ALA A 93 -30.07 -10.43 18.78
C ALA A 93 -31.43 -10.24 18.08
N PHE A 94 -31.85 -11.20 17.24
CA PHE A 94 -32.97 -11.04 16.32
C PHE A 94 -33.81 -12.31 16.24
N LEU A 95 -35.13 -12.16 16.14
CA LEU A 95 -36.09 -13.27 16.01
C LEU A 95 -36.22 -13.75 14.56
N ALA A 96 -36.11 -12.83 13.58
CA ALA A 96 -36.30 -13.15 12.17
C ALA A 96 -35.60 -12.17 11.22
N PHE A 97 -35.35 -12.62 9.99
CA PHE A 97 -34.96 -11.81 8.84
C PHE A 97 -36.06 -11.83 7.78
N ARG A 98 -36.49 -10.65 7.33
CA ARG A 98 -37.55 -10.46 6.34
C ARG A 98 -37.06 -9.65 5.16
N SER A 99 -37.47 -10.02 3.95
CA SER A 99 -37.17 -9.28 2.71
C SER A 99 -38.13 -9.68 1.58
N GLN A 100 -38.06 -8.97 0.46
CA GLN A 100 -38.59 -9.38 -0.84
C GLN A 100 -37.39 -9.49 -1.81
N ILE A 101 -37.08 -10.70 -2.27
CA ILE A 101 -35.98 -10.95 -3.20
C ILE A 101 -36.43 -10.83 -4.66
N GLY A 102 -35.51 -10.45 -5.53
CA GLY A 102 -35.71 -10.42 -6.97
C GLY A 102 -34.53 -9.77 -7.69
N VAL A 103 -34.58 -9.65 -9.02
CA VAL A 103 -33.55 -8.94 -9.78
C VAL A 103 -34.04 -7.54 -10.11
N GLN A 104 -33.15 -6.55 -10.04
CA GLN A 104 -33.44 -5.16 -10.38
C GLN A 104 -33.96 -5.06 -11.82
N TRP A 105 -35.09 -4.37 -12.01
CA TRP A 105 -35.70 -4.09 -13.30
C TRP A 105 -34.73 -3.35 -14.23
N GLN A 106 -34.41 -3.96 -15.38
CA GLN A 106 -33.44 -3.47 -16.36
C GLN A 106 -33.99 -3.47 -17.80
N GLY A 107 -35.32 -3.57 -17.95
CA GLY A 107 -36.03 -3.51 -19.24
C GLY A 107 -36.65 -4.84 -19.69
N GLY A 108 -36.50 -5.92 -18.93
CA GLY A 108 -37.12 -7.21 -19.19
C GLY A 108 -36.16 -8.25 -19.76
N LYS A 109 -36.37 -9.51 -19.35
CA LYS A 109 -35.60 -10.72 -19.69
C LYS A 109 -34.07 -10.56 -19.55
N ARG A 110 -33.61 -9.94 -18.47
CA ARG A 110 -32.18 -9.71 -18.17
C ARG A 110 -31.80 -10.19 -16.76
N GLY A 111 -30.55 -10.65 -16.61
CA GLY A 111 -30.00 -11.19 -15.37
C GLY A 111 -30.56 -12.59 -15.02
N SER A 112 -29.78 -13.35 -14.25
CA SER A 112 -30.00 -14.76 -13.96
C SER A 112 -29.44 -15.13 -12.57
N VAL A 113 -30.11 -14.64 -11.52
CA VAL A 113 -29.63 -14.74 -10.14
C VAL A 113 -30.28 -15.89 -9.39
N ARG A 114 -29.47 -16.71 -8.72
CA ARG A 114 -29.89 -17.66 -7.69
C ARG A 114 -29.60 -17.06 -6.30
N PHE A 115 -30.62 -16.96 -5.46
CA PHE A 115 -30.52 -16.46 -4.09
C PHE A 115 -30.34 -17.65 -3.14
N ARG A 116 -29.38 -17.57 -2.22
CA ARG A 116 -29.26 -18.52 -1.10
C ARG A 116 -29.05 -17.76 0.20
N ILE A 117 -29.64 -18.24 1.29
CA ILE A 117 -29.48 -17.68 2.63
C ILE A 117 -28.92 -18.76 3.53
N LEU A 118 -27.85 -18.44 4.24
CA LEU A 118 -27.31 -19.30 5.30
C LEU A 118 -27.55 -18.65 6.66
N VAL A 119 -27.88 -19.46 7.66
CA VAL A 119 -27.92 -19.10 9.08
C VAL A 119 -26.93 -20.00 9.80
N ASP A 120 -25.96 -19.42 10.49
CA ASP A 120 -24.83 -20.13 11.12
C ASP A 120 -24.18 -21.17 10.18
N GLY A 121 -23.93 -20.75 8.93
CA GLY A 121 -23.32 -21.57 7.88
C GLY A 121 -24.22 -22.62 7.22
N LYS A 122 -25.44 -22.87 7.75
CA LYS A 122 -26.39 -23.85 7.19
C LYS A 122 -27.39 -23.17 6.26
N THR A 123 -27.68 -23.77 5.10
CA THR A 123 -28.68 -23.24 4.16
C THR A 123 -30.08 -23.24 4.80
N ALA A 124 -30.63 -22.05 5.00
CA ALA A 124 -31.99 -21.84 5.50
C ALA A 124 -33.00 -21.60 4.36
N PHE A 125 -32.54 -21.10 3.21
CA PHE A 125 -33.38 -20.83 2.05
C PHE A 125 -32.57 -20.81 0.75
N GLU A 126 -33.17 -21.25 -0.35
CA GLU A 126 -32.60 -21.14 -1.70
C GLU A 126 -33.74 -20.93 -2.71
N HIS A 127 -33.54 -20.04 -3.69
CA HIS A 127 -34.53 -19.75 -4.73
C HIS A 127 -33.88 -19.21 -6.01
N GLY A 128 -34.37 -19.66 -7.16
CA GLY A 128 -33.95 -19.19 -8.48
C GLY A 128 -33.64 -20.32 -9.48
N PRO A 129 -33.16 -19.98 -10.68
CA PRO A 129 -32.80 -18.64 -11.14
C PRO A 129 -33.99 -17.68 -11.25
N MET A 130 -33.72 -16.39 -11.01
CA MET A 130 -34.65 -15.29 -11.22
C MET A 130 -34.06 -14.29 -12.21
N SER A 131 -34.90 -13.69 -13.04
CA SER A 131 -34.54 -12.58 -13.94
C SER A 131 -35.21 -11.29 -13.48
N ASP A 132 -34.88 -10.16 -14.11
CA ASP A 132 -35.51 -8.87 -13.85
C ASP A 132 -37.03 -8.84 -14.12
N SER A 133 -37.55 -9.87 -14.79
CA SER A 133 -38.97 -10.08 -15.10
C SER A 133 -39.66 -11.05 -14.13
N SER A 134 -38.91 -11.70 -13.23
CA SER A 134 -39.49 -12.54 -12.18
C SER A 134 -40.14 -11.65 -11.11
N PRO A 135 -41.36 -11.99 -10.63
CA PRO A 135 -41.98 -11.25 -9.53
C PRO A 135 -41.16 -11.35 -8.25
N ALA A 136 -41.30 -10.35 -7.37
CA ALA A 136 -40.61 -10.35 -6.08
C ALA A 136 -41.13 -11.51 -5.19
N VAL A 137 -40.21 -12.25 -4.58
CA VAL A 137 -40.53 -13.38 -3.69
C VAL A 137 -40.32 -12.94 -2.24
N PRO A 138 -41.36 -12.96 -1.39
CA PRO A 138 -41.21 -12.65 0.02
C PRO A 138 -40.45 -13.77 0.75
N ILE A 139 -39.65 -13.40 1.73
CA ILE A 139 -38.94 -14.32 2.63
C ILE A 139 -39.14 -13.88 4.08
N ASP A 140 -39.30 -14.86 4.97
CA ASP A 140 -39.28 -14.72 6.42
C ASP A 140 -38.48 -15.90 6.98
N ILE A 141 -37.31 -15.61 7.55
CA ILE A 141 -36.32 -16.61 7.99
C ILE A 141 -36.16 -16.49 9.50
N PRO A 142 -36.42 -17.53 10.31
CA PRO A 142 -36.23 -17.47 11.75
C PRO A 142 -34.74 -17.35 12.12
N LEU A 143 -34.44 -16.47 13.08
CA LEU A 143 -33.09 -16.15 13.54
C LEU A 143 -32.87 -16.31 15.05
N THR A 144 -33.88 -16.76 15.81
CA THR A 144 -33.79 -16.90 17.27
C THR A 144 -32.54 -17.67 17.70
N GLY A 145 -31.62 -16.99 18.40
CA GLY A 145 -30.36 -17.55 18.88
C GLY A 145 -29.23 -17.69 17.84
N ALA A 146 -29.44 -17.30 16.58
CA ALA A 146 -28.44 -17.39 15.52
C ALA A 146 -27.35 -16.32 15.64
N ASN A 147 -26.13 -16.62 15.17
CA ASN A 147 -24.95 -15.76 15.31
C ASN A 147 -24.52 -15.06 14.02
N GLU A 148 -24.73 -15.65 12.84
CA GLU A 148 -24.48 -15.06 11.52
C GLU A 148 -25.65 -15.33 10.55
N LEU A 149 -26.05 -14.29 9.80
CA LEU A 149 -26.88 -14.37 8.60
C LEU A 149 -26.02 -14.08 7.37
N CYS A 150 -26.00 -15.00 6.41
CA CYS A 150 -25.36 -14.82 5.11
C CYS A 150 -26.40 -14.71 3.99
N LEU A 151 -26.36 -13.62 3.24
CA LEU A 151 -27.15 -13.40 2.02
C LEU A 151 -26.26 -13.61 0.80
N LEU A 152 -26.56 -14.61 -0.02
CA LEU A 152 -25.78 -14.98 -1.21
C LEU A 152 -26.59 -14.70 -2.48
N ALA A 153 -25.93 -14.05 -3.44
CA ALA A 153 -26.40 -13.93 -4.82
C ALA A 153 -25.42 -14.68 -5.71
N GLU A 154 -25.88 -15.75 -6.35
CA GLU A 154 -25.09 -16.62 -7.22
C GLU A 154 -25.53 -16.48 -8.68
N ASN A 155 -24.57 -16.68 -9.59
CA ASN A 155 -24.77 -16.70 -11.04
C ASN A 155 -25.24 -18.12 -11.44
N ASN A 156 -26.16 -18.22 -12.40
CA ASN A 156 -26.74 -19.49 -12.85
C ASN A 156 -25.94 -20.24 -13.95
N GLY A 157 -24.76 -19.74 -14.33
CA GLY A 157 -23.84 -20.35 -15.29
C GLY A 157 -23.72 -19.61 -16.62
N ASP A 158 -24.56 -18.59 -16.86
CA ASP A 158 -24.62 -17.78 -18.08
C ASP A 158 -23.77 -16.50 -18.04
N GLY A 159 -23.05 -16.28 -16.94
CA GLY A 159 -22.21 -15.10 -16.72
C GLY A 159 -22.95 -14.01 -15.93
N ILE A 160 -22.22 -13.03 -15.40
CA ILE A 160 -22.80 -12.05 -14.45
C ILE A 160 -23.54 -10.88 -15.12
N GLY A 161 -23.91 -11.00 -16.39
CA GLY A 161 -24.45 -9.89 -17.17
C GLY A 161 -25.83 -9.48 -16.66
N CYS A 162 -25.94 -8.27 -16.08
CA CYS A 162 -27.18 -7.73 -15.50
C CYS A 162 -27.69 -8.46 -14.24
N ASP A 163 -26.82 -9.20 -13.53
CA ASP A 163 -27.12 -9.96 -12.29
C ASP A 163 -27.29 -9.08 -11.04
N MET A 164 -28.11 -8.05 -11.17
CA MET A 164 -28.39 -7.04 -10.14
C MET A 164 -29.38 -7.57 -9.09
N ALA A 165 -28.90 -8.51 -8.27
CA ALA A 165 -29.63 -9.09 -7.16
C ALA A 165 -30.18 -8.01 -6.21
N THR A 166 -31.42 -8.15 -5.76
CA THR A 166 -32.09 -7.20 -4.87
C THR A 166 -32.65 -7.90 -3.64
N TRP A 167 -32.34 -7.34 -2.47
CA TRP A 167 -32.93 -7.69 -1.18
C TRP A 167 -33.81 -6.51 -0.72
N ALA A 168 -35.00 -6.37 -1.28
CA ALA A 168 -35.89 -5.24 -0.99
C ALA A 168 -36.52 -5.38 0.40
N GLU A 169 -36.70 -4.26 1.12
CA GLU A 169 -37.22 -4.22 2.49
C GLU A 169 -36.48 -5.18 3.47
N ALA A 170 -35.20 -5.47 3.19
CA ALA A 170 -34.34 -6.36 3.96
C ALA A 170 -34.13 -5.82 5.38
N ARG A 171 -34.78 -6.47 6.35
CA ARG A 171 -34.85 -6.04 7.74
C ARG A 171 -34.76 -7.21 8.72
N LEU A 172 -34.16 -6.94 9.87
CA LEU A 172 -34.09 -7.85 11.00
C LEU A 172 -35.14 -7.43 12.03
N ILE A 173 -35.83 -8.39 12.62
CA ILE A 173 -36.80 -8.18 13.70
C ILE A 173 -36.06 -8.37 15.03
N PRO A 174 -35.83 -7.32 15.84
CA PRO A 174 -35.16 -7.46 17.12
C PRO A 174 -35.89 -8.43 18.02
N ASP A 175 -35.14 -9.24 18.76
CA ASP A 175 -35.67 -9.90 19.94
C ASP A 175 -35.70 -8.85 21.07
N PRO A 176 -36.85 -8.51 21.66
CA PRO A 176 -36.88 -7.62 22.83
C PRO A 176 -36.13 -8.23 24.01
N ASP A 177 -36.05 -9.57 24.07
CA ASP A 177 -35.29 -10.33 25.05
C ASP A 177 -33.84 -10.62 24.60
N ALA A 178 -33.34 -9.90 23.58
CA ALA A 178 -31.95 -10.05 23.13
C ALA A 178 -30.93 -9.27 23.98
N PRO A 179 -29.67 -9.73 24.00
CA PRO A 179 -28.60 -9.05 24.75
C PRO A 179 -28.27 -7.63 24.27
N VAL A 180 -28.37 -7.36 22.97
CA VAL A 180 -27.80 -6.16 22.33
C VAL A 180 -28.72 -4.93 22.47
N SER A 181 -29.99 -5.13 22.80
CA SER A 181 -30.93 -4.08 23.22
C SER A 181 -30.84 -3.75 24.71
N MET A 182 -30.36 -4.69 25.53
CA MET A 182 -30.29 -4.55 26.99
C MET A 182 -28.96 -3.97 27.50
N ILE A 183 -27.85 -4.21 26.79
CA ILE A 183 -26.50 -3.90 27.29
C ILE A 183 -25.93 -2.68 26.55
N GLY A 184 -25.72 -1.59 27.29
CA GLY A 184 -25.22 -0.31 26.81
C GLY A 184 -23.71 -0.27 26.55
N ARG A 185 -23.20 0.93 26.25
CA ARG A 185 -21.76 1.15 26.06
C ARG A 185 -21.01 1.13 27.39
N ALA A 186 -19.86 0.46 27.40
CA ALA A 186 -18.95 0.45 28.52
C ALA A 186 -18.32 1.84 28.71
N LYS A 187 -18.27 2.31 29.96
CA LYS A 187 -17.51 3.48 30.41
C LYS A 187 -16.32 2.99 31.22
N LEU A 188 -15.13 3.46 30.88
CA LEU A 188 -13.92 3.24 31.66
C LEU A 188 -13.71 4.43 32.61
N THR A 189 -13.23 4.16 33.81
CA THR A 189 -12.72 5.16 34.76
C THR A 189 -11.45 4.64 35.43
N ILE A 190 -10.54 5.56 35.75
CA ILE A 190 -9.25 5.32 36.40
C ILE A 190 -9.21 6.20 37.65
N ASN A 191 -9.06 5.59 38.84
CA ASN A 191 -9.14 6.27 40.14
C ASN A 191 -10.37 7.20 40.25
N GLY A 192 -11.52 6.73 39.74
CA GLY A 192 -12.79 7.49 39.70
C GLY A 192 -12.88 8.59 38.65
N GLN A 193 -11.82 8.89 37.89
CA GLN A 193 -11.80 9.92 36.84
C GLN A 193 -11.98 9.32 35.44
N PRO A 194 -12.48 10.09 34.45
CA PRO A 194 -12.46 9.68 33.05
C PRO A 194 -11.02 9.45 32.57
N PRO A 195 -10.75 8.40 31.79
CA PRO A 195 -9.43 8.14 31.22
C PRO A 195 -9.01 9.23 30.21
N PRO A 196 -7.71 9.42 29.97
CA PRO A 196 -7.24 10.17 28.82
C PRO A 196 -7.77 9.53 27.52
N GLN A 197 -8.21 10.36 26.59
CA GLN A 197 -8.76 9.89 25.30
C GLN A 197 -7.63 9.31 24.43
N PRO A 198 -7.81 8.10 23.85
CA PRO A 198 -6.84 7.54 22.91
C PRO A 198 -6.86 8.37 21.60
N SER A 199 -5.67 8.61 21.03
CA SER A 199 -5.53 9.53 19.89
C SER A 199 -6.17 9.01 18.60
N SER A 200 -6.31 7.69 18.44
CA SER A 200 -6.85 7.05 17.25
C SER A 200 -7.84 5.94 17.60
N ARG A 201 -8.62 5.51 16.61
CA ARG A 201 -9.40 4.27 16.72
C ARG A 201 -8.48 3.05 16.95
N TRP A 202 -9.05 1.97 17.46
CA TRP A 202 -8.39 0.67 17.60
C TRP A 202 -7.75 0.23 16.28
N ALA A 203 -6.43 0.35 16.19
CA ALA A 203 -5.63 -0.21 15.11
C ALA A 203 -4.93 -1.46 15.66
N ASN A 204 -4.78 -2.50 14.83
CA ASN A 204 -4.25 -3.79 15.25
C ASN A 204 -5.04 -4.41 16.43
N ALA A 205 -6.30 -4.02 16.64
CA ALA A 205 -7.14 -4.42 17.78
C ALA A 205 -6.51 -4.18 19.18
N LEU A 206 -5.61 -3.20 19.31
CA LEU A 206 -5.01 -2.78 20.57
C LEU A 206 -5.36 -1.31 20.87
N SER A 207 -5.42 -0.97 22.16
CA SER A 207 -5.34 0.41 22.65
C SER A 207 -4.68 0.43 24.03
N ILE A 208 -3.89 1.46 24.30
CA ILE A 208 -3.35 1.72 25.64
C ILE A 208 -4.04 2.96 26.22
N VAL A 209 -4.44 2.84 27.48
CA VAL A 209 -4.89 3.97 28.30
C VAL A 209 -3.93 4.07 29.47
N ALA A 210 -3.14 5.15 29.52
CA ALA A 210 -2.14 5.36 30.54
C ALA A 210 -2.19 6.80 31.05
N ALA A 211 -2.38 6.97 32.36
CA ALA A 211 -2.30 8.27 33.01
C ALA A 211 -0.87 8.52 33.53
N PRO A 212 -0.32 9.75 33.47
CA PRO A 212 0.93 10.08 34.13
C PRO A 212 0.84 9.78 35.64
N GLY A 213 1.75 8.95 36.14
CA GLY A 213 1.79 8.55 37.56
C GLY A 213 0.67 7.62 38.04
N GLY A 214 -0.29 7.24 37.19
CA GLY A 214 -1.44 6.41 37.56
C GLY A 214 -1.51 5.06 36.85
N PRO A 215 -2.67 4.36 36.93
CA PRO A 215 -2.91 3.08 36.27
C PRO A 215 -2.63 3.10 34.77
N GLN A 216 -2.17 1.95 34.27
CA GLN A 216 -1.95 1.74 32.85
C GLN A 216 -2.68 0.48 32.38
N LEU A 217 -3.31 0.57 31.21
CA LEU A 217 -4.19 -0.44 30.67
C LEU A 217 -3.80 -0.80 29.25
N LEU A 218 -3.79 -2.10 28.95
CA LEU A 218 -3.84 -2.61 27.59
C LEU A 218 -5.23 -3.21 27.34
N LEU A 219 -5.94 -2.65 26.36
CA LEU A 219 -7.24 -3.12 25.89
C LEU A 219 -7.05 -3.93 24.61
N THR A 220 -7.48 -5.19 24.60
CA THR A 220 -7.29 -6.10 23.47
C THR A 220 -8.62 -6.59 22.88
N GLY A 221 -8.73 -6.49 21.56
CA GLY A 221 -9.92 -6.87 20.77
C GLY A 221 -10.78 -5.68 20.34
N ASP A 222 -11.50 -5.84 19.22
CA ASP A 222 -12.59 -4.96 18.80
C ASP A 222 -13.85 -5.81 18.51
N PRO A 223 -14.93 -5.72 19.33
CA PRO A 223 -14.98 -5.04 20.62
C PRO A 223 -14.02 -5.68 21.64
N VAL A 224 -13.65 -4.93 22.69
CA VAL A 224 -12.66 -5.36 23.69
C VAL A 224 -13.14 -6.62 24.40
N ARG A 225 -12.23 -7.60 24.53
CA ARG A 225 -12.47 -8.91 25.17
C ARG A 225 -11.59 -9.15 26.39
N GLU A 226 -10.46 -8.48 26.46
CA GLU A 226 -9.47 -8.61 27.52
C GLU A 226 -8.95 -7.23 27.92
N ILE A 227 -8.71 -7.06 29.22
CA ILE A 227 -8.12 -5.87 29.83
C ILE A 227 -6.97 -6.33 30.71
N ASP A 228 -5.75 -5.97 30.35
CA ASP A 228 -4.57 -6.10 31.22
C ASP A 228 -4.38 -4.77 31.96
N ALA A 229 -4.62 -4.75 33.28
CA ALA A 229 -4.50 -3.60 34.16
C ALA A 229 -3.21 -3.67 35.00
N ILE A 230 -2.37 -2.63 34.90
CA ILE A 230 -1.16 -2.48 35.69
C ILE A 230 -1.43 -1.48 36.80
N LEU A 231 -1.53 -2.01 38.02
CA LEU A 231 -1.98 -1.30 39.22
C LEU A 231 -0.85 -1.24 40.26
N GLN A 232 -0.82 -0.18 41.07
CA GLN A 232 -0.06 -0.05 42.31
C GLN A 232 -1.02 -0.01 43.50
N ASP A 233 -0.53 0.32 44.69
CA ASP A 233 -1.36 0.41 45.90
C ASP A 233 -2.46 1.47 45.76
N ASP A 234 -3.66 1.17 46.29
CA ASP A 234 -4.91 1.95 46.18
C ASP A 234 -5.38 2.35 44.75
N GLU A 235 -4.71 1.90 43.69
CA GLU A 235 -5.10 2.20 42.31
C GLU A 235 -6.32 1.36 41.86
N GLU A 236 -7.38 2.03 41.38
CA GLU A 236 -8.59 1.40 40.85
C GLU A 236 -8.76 1.62 39.33
N VAL A 237 -9.05 0.53 38.62
CA VAL A 237 -9.60 0.57 37.26
C VAL A 237 -11.02 0.02 37.29
N ARG A 238 -11.97 0.81 36.80
CA ARG A 238 -13.40 0.48 36.84
C ARG A 238 -14.05 0.60 35.47
N VAL A 239 -14.73 -0.47 35.04
CA VAL A 239 -15.55 -0.53 33.82
C VAL A 239 -17.01 -0.66 34.21
N THR A 240 -17.81 0.34 33.85
CA THR A 240 -19.24 0.43 34.13
C THR A 240 -20.03 0.23 32.83
N ILE A 241 -21.07 -0.61 32.86
CA ILE A 241 -21.88 -0.94 31.68
C ILE A 241 -23.36 -0.77 32.04
N PRO A 242 -24.10 0.18 31.44
CA PRO A 242 -25.53 0.31 31.65
C PRO A 242 -26.27 -0.94 31.18
N VAL A 243 -27.20 -1.46 31.96
CA VAL A 243 -28.03 -2.61 31.61
C VAL A 243 -29.50 -2.35 31.94
N ASN A 244 -30.37 -2.69 30.99
CA ASN A 244 -31.81 -2.64 31.14
C ASN A 244 -32.44 -3.97 30.71
N CYS A 245 -32.67 -4.87 31.66
CA CYS A 245 -33.21 -6.21 31.44
C CYS A 245 -34.35 -6.52 32.44
N SER A 246 -35.47 -7.03 31.92
CA SER A 246 -36.64 -7.47 32.69
C SER A 246 -36.47 -8.86 33.33
N ALA A 247 -35.49 -9.65 32.88
CA ALA A 247 -35.19 -11.00 33.37
C ALA A 247 -34.03 -11.02 34.38
N SER A 248 -33.82 -12.17 35.01
CA SER A 248 -32.67 -12.37 35.89
C SER A 248 -31.37 -12.43 35.09
N ILE A 249 -30.31 -11.82 35.63
CA ILE A 249 -29.00 -11.77 35.00
C ILE A 249 -27.95 -12.33 35.95
N ARG A 250 -27.10 -13.21 35.43
CA ARG A 250 -25.83 -13.61 36.05
C ARG A 250 -24.70 -13.04 35.21
N LEU A 251 -23.64 -12.59 35.87
CA LEU A 251 -22.46 -12.02 35.25
C LEU A 251 -21.24 -12.76 35.81
N ALA A 252 -20.29 -13.10 34.95
CA ALA A 252 -19.02 -13.70 35.34
C ALA A 252 -17.87 -13.14 34.49
N ALA A 253 -16.67 -13.05 35.08
CA ALA A 253 -15.44 -12.77 34.37
C ALA A 253 -14.30 -13.61 34.94
N GLU A 254 -13.37 -14.04 34.10
CA GLU A 254 -12.14 -14.69 34.51
C GLU A 254 -11.09 -13.64 34.80
N VAL A 255 -10.56 -13.62 36.02
CA VAL A 255 -9.57 -12.64 36.45
C VAL A 255 -8.33 -13.36 36.95
N ALA A 256 -7.15 -12.98 36.44
CA ALA A 256 -5.87 -13.58 36.74
C ALA A 256 -4.86 -12.55 37.23
N LEU A 257 -4.10 -12.89 38.27
CA LEU A 257 -2.92 -12.11 38.67
C LEU A 257 -1.68 -12.64 37.92
N CYS A 258 -1.35 -11.97 36.82
CA CYS A 258 -0.26 -12.39 35.92
C CYS A 258 1.13 -12.02 36.45
N SER A 259 1.24 -10.98 37.29
CA SER A 259 2.43 -10.65 38.08
C SER A 259 2.05 -9.79 39.29
N GLY A 260 2.90 -9.77 40.32
CA GLY A 260 2.60 -9.13 41.62
C GLY A 260 2.24 -10.15 42.70
N THR A 261 2.10 -9.68 43.94
CA THR A 261 1.83 -10.48 45.14
C THR A 261 0.32 -10.68 45.37
N ALA A 262 -0.42 -9.58 45.37
CA ALA A 262 -1.85 -9.52 45.62
C ALA A 262 -2.56 -8.44 44.79
N ALA A 263 -3.84 -8.65 44.53
CA ALA A 263 -4.77 -7.67 43.99
C ALA A 263 -6.21 -8.07 44.33
N GLN A 264 -7.19 -7.20 44.07
CA GLN A 264 -8.61 -7.52 44.22
C GLN A 264 -9.39 -7.33 42.93
N ALA A 265 -10.39 -8.19 42.74
CA ALA A 265 -11.32 -8.13 41.62
C ALA A 265 -12.76 -8.09 42.14
N THR A 266 -13.49 -7.04 41.77
CA THR A 266 -14.87 -6.79 42.19
C THR A 266 -15.80 -6.90 40.98
N LEU A 267 -16.94 -7.56 41.20
CA LEU A 267 -18.03 -7.64 40.25
C LEU A 267 -19.35 -7.25 40.92
N ALA A 268 -19.98 -6.18 40.46
CA ALA A 268 -21.24 -5.69 41.01
C ALA A 268 -22.33 -5.51 39.94
N VAL A 269 -23.59 -5.72 40.34
CA VAL A 269 -24.79 -5.48 39.53
C VAL A 269 -25.88 -4.94 40.46
N GLY A 270 -26.26 -3.68 40.27
CA GLY A 270 -27.15 -2.98 41.20
C GLY A 270 -26.56 -2.97 42.62
N ASN A 271 -27.31 -3.49 43.60
CA ASN A 271 -26.87 -3.58 44.99
C ASN A 271 -26.15 -4.90 45.36
N LYS A 272 -25.94 -5.82 44.40
CA LYS A 272 -25.24 -7.10 44.64
C LYS A 272 -23.79 -7.00 44.18
N ARG A 273 -22.85 -7.20 45.10
CA ARG A 273 -21.40 -7.20 44.88
C ARG A 273 -20.80 -8.54 45.27
N SER A 274 -19.88 -9.04 44.45
CA SER A 274 -18.91 -10.09 44.78
C SER A 274 -17.50 -9.51 44.69
N THR A 275 -16.56 -9.98 45.50
CA THR A 275 -15.18 -9.49 45.54
C THR A 275 -14.25 -10.63 45.90
N GLU A 276 -13.30 -10.90 45.01
CA GLU A 276 -12.31 -11.96 45.16
C GLU A 276 -10.92 -11.35 45.37
N ALA A 277 -10.17 -11.91 46.31
CA ALA A 277 -8.75 -11.61 46.50
C ALA A 277 -7.90 -12.55 45.64
N LEU A 278 -7.01 -11.96 44.84
CA LEU A 278 -6.10 -12.66 43.95
C LEU A 278 -4.73 -12.82 44.61
N ARG A 279 -4.13 -14.01 44.48
CA ARG A 279 -2.74 -14.29 44.88
C ARG A 279 -1.89 -14.63 43.65
N ALA A 280 -0.57 -14.57 43.80
CA ALA A 280 0.38 -14.79 42.70
C ALA A 280 0.08 -16.09 41.89
N GLY A 281 -0.09 -15.96 40.57
CA GLY A 281 -0.37 -17.08 39.67
C GLY A 281 -1.81 -17.64 39.72
N GLN A 282 -2.71 -17.03 40.50
CA GLN A 282 -4.10 -17.46 40.63
C GLN A 282 -4.97 -16.88 39.50
N THR A 283 -5.83 -17.72 38.92
CA THR A 283 -7.00 -17.32 38.13
C THR A 283 -8.27 -17.66 38.92
N VAL A 284 -9.21 -16.72 39.02
CA VAL A 284 -10.52 -16.92 39.63
C VAL A 284 -11.63 -16.56 38.66
N VAL A 285 -12.84 -17.07 38.91
CA VAL A 285 -14.06 -16.63 38.24
C VAL A 285 -14.85 -15.77 39.21
N VAL A 286 -14.83 -14.45 39.07
CA VAL A 286 -15.69 -13.58 39.87
C VAL A 286 -17.10 -13.65 39.27
N MET A 287 -18.11 -13.91 40.10
CA MET A 287 -19.51 -14.04 39.64
C MET A 287 -20.48 -13.28 40.57
N THR A 288 -21.53 -12.70 39.98
CA THR A 288 -22.65 -12.07 40.71
C THR A 288 -23.96 -12.27 39.96
N SER A 289 -25.10 -12.02 40.61
CA SER A 289 -26.43 -12.22 40.03
C SER A 289 -27.48 -11.26 40.60
N LEU A 290 -28.48 -10.91 39.78
CA LEU A 290 -29.62 -10.09 40.17
C LEU A 290 -30.94 -10.67 39.59
N PRO A 291 -32.05 -10.74 40.36
CA PRO A 291 -33.30 -11.35 39.90
C PRO A 291 -34.00 -10.60 38.75
N THR A 292 -33.84 -9.28 38.68
CA THR A 292 -34.25 -8.40 37.57
C THR A 292 -33.27 -7.22 37.51
N ALA A 293 -33.03 -6.65 36.33
CA ALA A 293 -31.97 -5.67 36.11
C ALA A 293 -32.43 -4.50 35.24
N ALA A 294 -33.58 -3.91 35.56
CA ALA A 294 -34.10 -2.73 34.88
C ALA A 294 -33.31 -1.48 35.29
N ASN A 295 -32.85 -0.70 34.32
CA ASN A 295 -32.08 0.56 34.50
C ASN A 295 -30.98 0.49 35.58
N THR A 296 -30.12 -0.52 35.52
CA THR A 296 -29.01 -0.73 36.46
C THR A 296 -27.64 -0.60 35.76
N GLU A 297 -26.55 -0.74 36.51
CA GLU A 297 -25.20 -0.81 35.96
C GLU A 297 -24.52 -2.12 36.38
N LEU A 298 -23.80 -2.76 35.44
CA LEU A 298 -22.77 -3.75 35.74
C LEU A 298 -21.47 -3.00 36.02
N VAL A 299 -20.75 -3.36 37.07
CA VAL A 299 -19.46 -2.77 37.42
C VAL A 299 -18.43 -3.87 37.56
N LEU A 300 -17.38 -3.81 36.74
CA LEU A 300 -16.16 -4.59 36.87
C LEU A 300 -15.10 -3.64 37.45
N SER A 301 -14.55 -3.93 38.62
CA SER A 301 -13.46 -3.14 39.21
C SER A 301 -12.27 -4.02 39.55
N LEU A 302 -11.06 -3.53 39.23
CA LEU A 302 -9.78 -4.13 39.56
C LEU A 302 -9.02 -3.13 40.44
N THR A 303 -8.51 -3.59 41.58
CA THR A 303 -7.82 -2.74 42.55
C THR A 303 -6.47 -3.36 42.92
N GLY A 304 -5.40 -2.57 42.86
CA GLY A 304 -4.11 -2.98 43.42
C GLY A 304 -4.12 -2.85 44.94
N THR A 305 -3.43 -3.74 45.65
CA THR A 305 -3.45 -3.79 47.13
C THR A 305 -2.06 -3.81 47.77
N GLU A 306 -1.00 -3.82 46.95
CA GLU A 306 0.41 -3.74 47.34
C GLU A 306 1.25 -3.24 46.14
N THR A 307 2.50 -2.83 46.39
CA THR A 307 3.58 -2.42 45.46
C THR A 307 3.23 -2.30 43.96
N ARG A 308 3.09 -3.42 43.22
CA ARG A 308 2.65 -3.42 41.81
C ARG A 308 2.08 -4.78 41.38
N ALA A 309 0.99 -4.75 40.61
CA ALA A 309 0.31 -5.93 40.08
C ALA A 309 -0.08 -5.78 38.60
N ARG A 310 -0.04 -6.89 37.86
CA ARG A 310 -0.67 -7.04 36.53
C ARG A 310 -1.90 -7.94 36.67
N VAL A 311 -3.08 -7.33 36.58
CA VAL A 311 -4.36 -8.02 36.71
C VAL A 311 -5.01 -8.10 35.33
N ARG A 312 -5.16 -9.31 34.80
CA ARG A 312 -5.88 -9.54 33.54
C ARG A 312 -7.32 -9.91 33.82
N LEU A 313 -8.24 -9.16 33.23
CA LEU A 313 -9.65 -9.52 33.10
C LEU A 313 -9.90 -10.07 31.69
N SER A 314 -10.49 -11.26 31.62
CA SER A 314 -10.73 -11.99 30.37
C SER A 314 -12.07 -12.73 30.40
N GLN A 315 -12.57 -13.11 29.22
CA GLN A 315 -13.85 -13.80 29.04
C GLN A 315 -15.03 -13.21 29.86
N PRO A 316 -15.27 -11.89 29.88
CA PRO A 316 -16.48 -11.36 30.49
C PRO A 316 -17.68 -11.99 29.77
N ARG A 317 -18.62 -12.55 30.53
CA ARG A 317 -19.76 -13.32 30.04
C ARG A 317 -20.98 -13.13 30.94
N TYR A 318 -22.17 -13.17 30.38
CA TYR A 318 -23.43 -13.08 31.13
C TYR A 318 -24.37 -14.25 30.78
N GLN A 319 -25.37 -14.46 31.61
CA GLN A 319 -26.42 -15.46 31.43
C GLN A 319 -27.76 -14.82 31.80
N LEU A 320 -28.74 -14.84 30.89
CA LEU A 320 -30.09 -14.36 31.14
C LEU A 320 -30.99 -15.53 31.48
N ALA A 321 -31.70 -15.46 32.61
CA ALA A 321 -32.55 -16.53 33.14
C ALA A 321 -31.84 -17.90 33.14
N ASP A 322 -32.39 -18.86 32.39
CA ASP A 322 -31.94 -20.23 32.17
C ASP A 322 -31.23 -20.46 30.82
N ARG A 323 -31.05 -19.40 30.01
CA ARG A 323 -30.33 -19.46 28.71
C ARG A 323 -28.86 -19.85 28.91
N SER A 324 -28.15 -20.19 27.83
CA SER A 324 -26.70 -20.45 27.89
C SER A 324 -25.87 -19.20 28.22
N TRP A 325 -24.66 -19.38 28.73
CA TRP A 325 -23.69 -18.29 28.89
C TRP A 325 -23.31 -17.69 27.53
N GLN A 326 -23.24 -16.37 27.48
CA GLN A 326 -22.93 -15.60 26.27
C GLN A 326 -21.78 -14.62 26.53
N PRO A 327 -20.88 -14.36 25.55
CA PRO A 327 -19.82 -13.37 25.70
C PRO A 327 -20.37 -11.95 25.91
N LEU A 328 -19.79 -11.19 26.83
CA LEU A 328 -20.09 -9.78 27.09
C LEU A 328 -19.09 -8.88 26.34
N PRO A 329 -19.42 -8.33 25.17
CA PRO A 329 -18.51 -7.46 24.45
C PRO A 329 -18.35 -6.12 25.16
N LEU A 330 -17.13 -5.75 25.58
CA LEU A 330 -16.86 -4.46 26.20
C LEU A 330 -16.79 -3.37 25.11
N ARG A 331 -17.96 -2.81 24.78
CA ARG A 331 -18.14 -1.78 23.75
C ARG A 331 -17.98 -0.39 24.34
N PHE A 332 -16.75 0.12 24.40
CA PHE A 332 -16.51 1.51 24.76
C PHE A 332 -17.10 2.48 23.71
N GLU A 333 -17.22 3.75 24.07
CA GLU A 333 -17.43 4.79 23.06
C GLU A 333 -16.20 4.84 22.15
N PRO A 334 -16.36 4.76 20.80
CA PRO A 334 -15.24 4.97 19.91
C PRO A 334 -14.76 6.41 20.10
N PRO A 335 -13.44 6.67 20.11
CA PRO A 335 -12.96 8.04 20.20
C PRO A 335 -13.55 8.89 19.07
N PRO A 336 -13.80 10.19 19.32
CA PRO A 336 -14.04 11.13 18.22
C PRO A 336 -12.89 11.04 17.20
N ARG A 337 -13.14 11.51 15.96
CA ARG A 337 -12.21 11.38 14.82
C ARG A 337 -10.74 11.52 15.22
N GLU A 338 -9.90 10.63 14.67
CA GLU A 338 -8.45 10.54 14.89
C GLU A 338 -7.80 11.92 15.16
N GLN A 339 -7.32 12.08 16.39
CA GLN A 339 -6.80 13.30 16.97
C GLN A 339 -5.38 13.55 16.45
N LEU A 340 -5.14 14.75 15.92
CA LEU A 340 -3.85 15.15 15.36
C LEU A 340 -3.38 16.52 15.93
N PRO A 341 -2.14 16.64 16.44
CA PRO A 341 -1.18 15.54 16.62
C PRO A 341 -1.70 14.48 17.60
N PRO A 342 -1.22 13.23 17.50
CA PRO A 342 -1.53 12.20 18.48
C PRO A 342 -1.07 12.63 19.88
N THR A 343 -1.82 12.22 20.90
CA THR A 343 -1.47 12.45 22.31
C THR A 343 -0.23 11.63 22.67
N ASP A 344 0.74 12.25 23.34
CA ASP A 344 1.90 11.55 23.88
C ASP A 344 1.49 10.58 25.00
N LEU A 345 2.18 9.45 25.09
CA LEU A 345 1.97 8.46 26.13
C LEU A 345 3.07 8.58 27.20
N PRO A 346 2.75 8.42 28.50
CA PRO A 346 3.75 8.36 29.55
C PRO A 346 4.59 7.07 29.42
N GLU A 347 5.74 7.03 30.11
CA GLU A 347 6.58 5.84 30.15
C GLU A 347 5.80 4.60 30.65
N PHE A 348 6.00 3.47 29.98
CA PHE A 348 5.30 2.22 30.28
C PHE A 348 5.93 1.51 31.48
N ARG A 349 5.09 1.14 32.45
CA ARG A 349 5.45 0.21 33.53
C ARG A 349 5.92 -1.13 32.88
N PRO A 350 6.97 -1.81 33.37
CA PRO A 350 7.51 -3.03 32.76
C PRO A 350 6.47 -4.12 32.49
N GLU A 351 5.47 -4.22 33.36
CA GLU A 351 4.36 -5.18 33.25
C GLU A 351 3.45 -4.91 32.03
N LEU A 352 3.30 -3.63 31.64
CA LEU A 352 2.58 -3.24 30.42
C LEU A 352 3.37 -3.64 29.17
N ILE A 353 4.70 -3.49 29.20
CA ILE A 353 5.60 -3.92 28.12
C ILE A 353 5.47 -5.44 27.92
N HIS A 354 5.47 -6.21 29.01
CA HIS A 354 5.24 -7.66 28.95
C HIS A 354 3.85 -8.01 28.39
N ALA A 355 2.79 -7.30 28.81
CA ALA A 355 1.44 -7.51 28.27
C ALA A 355 1.36 -7.21 26.76
N LEU A 356 2.03 -6.15 26.30
CA LEU A 356 2.06 -5.75 24.90
C LEU A 356 2.83 -6.75 24.02
N ILE A 357 3.97 -7.26 24.49
CA ILE A 357 4.73 -8.32 23.82
C ILE A 357 3.91 -9.62 23.73
N GLU A 358 3.29 -10.04 24.83
CA GLU A 358 2.46 -11.25 24.86
C GLU A 358 1.24 -11.12 23.93
N SER A 359 0.62 -9.94 23.87
CA SER A 359 -0.49 -9.68 22.96
C SER A 359 -0.04 -9.66 21.48
N ASP A 360 1.14 -9.13 21.17
CA ASP A 360 1.72 -9.20 19.82
C ASP A 360 1.99 -10.64 19.37
N TRP A 361 2.55 -11.48 20.25
CA TRP A 361 2.73 -12.91 19.99
C TRP A 361 1.39 -13.61 19.70
N ARG A 362 0.33 -13.35 20.49
CA ARG A 362 -1.01 -13.93 20.26
C ARG A 362 -1.62 -13.47 18.93
N MET A 363 -1.40 -12.22 18.52
CA MET A 363 -1.81 -11.73 17.20
C MET A 363 -1.03 -12.39 16.06
N HIS A 364 0.29 -12.51 16.20
CA HIS A 364 1.14 -13.19 15.22
C HIS A 364 0.67 -14.63 14.99
N ASP A 365 0.55 -15.40 16.07
CA ASP A 365 0.22 -16.84 16.03
C ASP A 365 -1.25 -17.10 15.71
N GLY A 366 -2.15 -16.21 16.13
CA GLY A 366 -3.59 -16.33 15.93
C GLY A 366 -4.33 -17.12 16.99
N VAL A 367 -3.80 -17.21 18.20
CA VAL A 367 -4.54 -17.83 19.29
C VAL A 367 -5.71 -16.93 19.66
N ASN A 368 -6.93 -17.48 19.61
CA ASN A 368 -8.19 -16.76 19.78
C ASN A 368 -8.45 -15.63 18.75
N SER A 369 -7.77 -15.61 17.59
CA SER A 369 -8.00 -14.58 16.58
C SER A 369 -9.38 -14.73 15.92
N PRO A 370 -10.08 -13.63 15.58
CA PRO A 370 -11.45 -13.70 15.02
C PRO A 370 -11.52 -14.31 13.61
N ARG A 371 -10.36 -14.51 12.96
CA ARG A 371 -10.18 -15.20 11.67
C ARG A 371 -9.02 -16.17 11.85
N GLU A 372 -9.10 -17.37 11.26
CA GLU A 372 -8.02 -18.37 11.32
C GLU A 372 -7.46 -18.56 12.74
N SER A 373 -8.37 -18.73 13.72
CA SER A 373 -8.02 -19.05 15.10
C SER A 373 -7.31 -20.38 15.16
N ILE A 374 -6.31 -20.48 16.05
CA ILE A 374 -5.46 -21.67 16.19
C ILE A 374 -5.37 -22.07 17.65
N THR A 375 -5.06 -23.35 17.90
CA THR A 375 -4.93 -23.88 19.26
C THR A 375 -3.59 -23.50 19.89
N TRP A 376 -3.50 -23.53 21.23
CA TRP A 376 -2.23 -23.29 21.91
C TRP A 376 -1.14 -24.31 21.50
N GLN A 377 -1.54 -25.55 21.22
CA GLN A 377 -0.63 -26.57 20.67
C GLN A 377 -0.12 -26.19 19.27
N GLU A 378 -1.00 -25.90 18.31
CA GLU A 378 -0.59 -25.52 16.94
C GLU A 378 0.33 -24.29 16.94
N ALA A 379 0.06 -23.32 17.81
CA ALA A 379 0.90 -22.14 18.00
C ALA A 379 2.29 -22.54 18.49
N THR A 380 2.35 -23.34 19.56
CA THR A 380 3.61 -23.84 20.15
C THR A 380 4.45 -24.58 19.11
N GLU A 381 3.84 -25.49 18.33
CA GLU A 381 4.52 -26.27 17.30
C GLU A 381 5.03 -25.39 16.14
N THR A 382 4.26 -24.38 15.73
CA THR A 382 4.67 -23.41 14.70
C THR A 382 5.90 -22.61 15.14
N VAL A 383 5.90 -22.12 16.38
CA VAL A 383 6.98 -21.30 16.96
C VAL A 383 8.24 -22.14 17.23
N LEU A 384 8.08 -23.41 17.63
CA LEU A 384 9.20 -24.35 17.68
C LEU A 384 9.81 -24.55 16.29
N ALA A 385 8.99 -24.81 15.26
CA ALA A 385 9.50 -25.05 13.91
C ALA A 385 10.22 -23.83 13.27
N SER A 386 9.83 -22.59 13.60
CA SER A 386 10.56 -21.39 13.17
C SER A 386 11.82 -21.11 14.00
N GLY A 387 11.77 -21.37 15.31
CA GLY A 387 12.93 -21.26 16.19
C GLY A 387 14.00 -22.32 15.90
N ASP A 388 13.63 -23.54 15.50
CA ASP A 388 14.57 -24.60 15.14
C ASP A 388 15.46 -24.23 13.96
N ARG A 389 14.93 -23.50 12.97
CA ARG A 389 15.71 -23.00 11.84
C ARG A 389 16.75 -21.95 12.27
N LEU A 390 16.37 -21.05 13.18
CA LEU A 390 17.28 -20.06 13.76
C LEU A 390 18.35 -20.73 14.65
N VAL A 391 17.95 -21.67 15.51
CA VAL A 391 18.88 -22.40 16.38
C VAL A 391 19.86 -23.24 15.55
N ALA A 392 19.40 -23.86 14.46
CA ALA A 392 20.27 -24.60 13.55
C ALA A 392 21.31 -23.69 12.87
N GLU A 393 20.93 -22.48 12.44
CA GLU A 393 21.86 -21.51 11.86
C GLU A 393 22.86 -20.96 12.89
N LEU A 394 22.41 -20.54 14.08
CA LEU A 394 23.31 -20.06 15.12
C LEU A 394 24.27 -21.15 15.61
N THR A 395 23.82 -22.41 15.60
CA THR A 395 24.67 -23.56 15.95
C THR A 395 25.68 -23.86 14.84
N SER A 396 25.30 -23.78 13.56
CA SER A 396 26.24 -23.99 12.44
C SER A 396 27.27 -22.88 12.30
N ARG A 397 26.98 -21.69 12.84
CA ARG A 397 27.90 -20.55 12.99
C ARG A 397 28.73 -20.59 14.29
N GLU A 398 28.54 -21.58 15.16
CA GLU A 398 29.19 -21.71 16.48
C GLU A 398 28.93 -20.52 17.44
N VAL A 399 27.83 -19.78 17.26
CA VAL A 399 27.47 -18.60 18.08
C VAL A 399 26.24 -18.82 18.99
N MET A 400 25.62 -20.01 18.95
CA MET A 400 24.46 -20.34 19.78
C MET A 400 24.83 -20.50 21.27
N PRO A 401 24.27 -19.70 22.21
CA PRO A 401 24.61 -19.84 23.62
C PRO A 401 24.09 -21.15 24.23
N GLU A 402 24.97 -21.96 24.80
CA GLU A 402 24.67 -23.30 25.36
C GLU A 402 23.47 -23.30 26.33
N ALA A 403 23.40 -22.34 27.25
CA ALA A 403 22.31 -22.21 28.20
C ALA A 403 20.93 -21.93 27.54
N LEU A 404 20.92 -21.25 26.39
CA LEU A 404 19.71 -21.04 25.59
C LEU A 404 19.36 -22.29 24.77
N LEU A 405 20.37 -23.01 24.25
CA LEU A 405 20.17 -24.28 23.55
C LEU A 405 19.54 -25.33 24.46
N HIS A 406 20.06 -25.50 25.69
CA HIS A 406 19.45 -26.36 26.71
C HIS A 406 18.03 -25.90 27.09
N SER A 407 17.80 -24.59 27.19
CA SER A 407 16.46 -24.04 27.44
C SER A 407 15.47 -24.36 26.32
N TRP A 408 15.93 -24.35 25.06
CA TRP A 408 15.15 -24.67 23.86
C TRP A 408 14.82 -26.16 23.76
N GLN A 409 15.82 -27.02 23.97
CA GLN A 409 15.63 -28.47 24.05
C GLN A 409 14.66 -28.87 25.17
N ALA A 410 14.69 -28.18 26.32
CA ALA A 410 13.73 -28.40 27.40
C ALA A 410 12.29 -28.04 27.00
N CYS A 411 12.08 -27.05 26.12
CA CYS A 411 10.77 -26.74 25.55
C CYS A 411 10.27 -27.87 24.63
N HIS A 412 11.11 -28.38 23.73
CA HIS A 412 10.80 -29.54 22.88
C HIS A 412 10.44 -30.79 23.68
N ASN A 413 11.25 -31.12 24.70
CA ASN A 413 10.97 -32.24 25.59
C ASN A 413 9.62 -32.09 26.30
N LYS A 414 9.24 -30.86 26.69
CA LYS A 414 7.94 -30.59 27.30
C LYS A 414 6.79 -30.65 26.29
N ALA A 415 6.97 -30.20 25.05
CA ALA A 415 5.99 -30.34 23.97
C ALA A 415 5.69 -31.81 23.69
N LYS A 416 6.74 -32.63 23.50
CA LYS A 416 6.63 -34.08 23.32
C LYS A 416 5.91 -34.75 24.50
N ALA A 417 6.24 -34.36 25.74
CA ALA A 417 5.57 -34.89 26.92
C ALA A 417 4.07 -34.53 26.98
N LEU A 418 3.67 -33.31 26.59
CA LEU A 418 2.25 -32.93 26.54
C LEU A 418 1.50 -33.65 25.41
N GLY A 419 2.10 -33.81 24.23
CA GLY A 419 1.51 -34.54 23.10
C GLY A 419 1.17 -36.00 23.39
N LEU A 420 1.81 -36.61 24.40
CA LEU A 420 1.54 -37.98 24.85
C LEU A 420 0.38 -38.11 25.86
N THR A 421 -0.23 -37.02 26.31
CA THR A 421 -1.17 -37.03 27.46
C THR A 421 -2.65 -36.95 27.11
N GLU A 422 -3.02 -37.04 25.82
CA GLU A 422 -4.40 -36.84 25.30
C GLU A 422 -5.08 -35.52 25.77
N LEU A 423 -4.31 -34.57 26.31
CA LEU A 423 -4.83 -33.29 26.77
C LEU A 423 -5.39 -32.48 25.59
N PRO A 424 -6.60 -31.90 25.72
CA PRO A 424 -7.16 -31.07 24.66
C PRO A 424 -6.22 -29.91 24.28
N PRO A 425 -5.98 -29.64 22.97
CA PRO A 425 -5.02 -28.65 22.48
C PRO A 425 -5.14 -27.22 23.04
N ASP A 426 -6.31 -26.86 23.57
CA ASP A 426 -6.63 -25.52 24.09
C ASP A 426 -6.53 -25.38 25.62
N ARG A 427 -5.91 -26.35 26.33
CA ARG A 427 -5.79 -26.33 27.79
C ARG A 427 -4.59 -25.51 28.30
N GLN A 428 -4.70 -25.02 29.54
CA GLN A 428 -3.65 -24.25 30.24
C GLN A 428 -2.21 -24.79 30.14
N PRO A 429 -1.93 -26.13 30.19
CA PRO A 429 -0.56 -26.62 30.06
C PRO A 429 0.10 -26.27 28.71
N TRP A 430 -0.68 -26.25 27.62
CA TRP A 430 -0.21 -25.79 26.31
C TRP A 430 0.00 -24.28 26.28
N GLN A 431 -0.89 -23.48 26.86
CA GLN A 431 -0.71 -22.03 27.01
C GLN A 431 0.56 -21.66 27.81
N ALA A 432 0.83 -22.39 28.90
CA ALA A 432 2.02 -22.20 29.72
C ALA A 432 3.30 -22.58 28.97
N LEU A 433 3.26 -23.67 28.19
CA LEU A 433 4.37 -24.05 27.33
C LEU A 433 4.59 -23.02 26.20
N TRP A 434 3.55 -22.64 25.46
CA TRP A 434 3.58 -21.60 24.44
C TRP A 434 4.29 -20.33 24.94
N SER A 435 3.87 -19.84 26.12
CA SER A 435 4.47 -18.68 26.77
C SER A 435 5.97 -18.88 27.03
N ARG A 436 6.38 -20.06 27.48
CA ARG A 436 7.78 -20.43 27.70
C ARG A 436 8.57 -20.52 26.39
N VAL A 437 8.02 -21.10 25.33
CA VAL A 437 8.67 -21.20 24.01
C VAL A 437 8.98 -19.80 23.47
N HIS A 438 8.00 -18.90 23.48
CA HIS A 438 8.22 -17.51 23.07
C HIS A 438 9.30 -16.80 23.89
N ASN A 439 9.29 -16.94 25.21
CA ASN A 439 10.31 -16.33 26.06
C ASN A 439 11.72 -16.86 25.78
N VAL A 440 11.88 -18.15 25.50
CA VAL A 440 13.19 -18.71 25.10
C VAL A 440 13.57 -18.26 23.69
N ARG A 441 12.65 -18.32 22.71
CA ARG A 441 12.88 -17.81 21.34
C ARG A 441 13.32 -16.35 21.35
N ARG A 442 12.61 -15.48 22.07
CA ARG A 442 12.94 -14.05 22.17
C ARG A 442 14.35 -13.83 22.70
N ARG A 443 14.76 -14.60 23.72
CA ARG A 443 16.13 -14.55 24.26
C ARG A 443 17.17 -15.03 23.24
N ILE A 444 16.85 -15.99 22.39
CA ILE A 444 17.73 -16.45 21.29
C ILE A 444 17.84 -15.36 20.21
N VAL A 445 16.72 -14.79 19.76
CA VAL A 445 16.68 -13.69 18.78
C VAL A 445 17.47 -12.47 19.29
N LEU A 446 17.27 -12.06 20.54
CA LEU A 446 17.98 -10.92 21.15
C LEU A 446 19.44 -11.23 21.57
N ALA A 447 19.88 -12.49 21.48
CA ALA A 447 21.27 -12.91 21.68
C ALA A 447 21.99 -13.27 20.37
N ASN A 448 21.32 -13.15 19.22
CA ASN A 448 21.94 -13.31 17.91
C ASN A 448 22.96 -12.17 17.70
N PRO A 449 24.24 -12.46 17.38
CA PRO A 449 25.28 -11.43 17.23
C PRO A 449 25.04 -10.43 16.07
N ASP A 450 24.15 -10.75 15.12
CA ASP A 450 23.74 -9.81 14.07
C ASP A 450 22.80 -8.71 14.62
N VAL A 451 22.10 -8.99 15.73
CA VAL A 451 21.13 -8.07 16.37
C VAL A 451 21.88 -7.07 17.26
N PRO A 452 21.63 -5.75 17.12
CA PRO A 452 22.35 -4.75 17.90
C PRO A 452 22.00 -4.81 19.39
N GLU A 453 23.02 -4.91 20.24
CA GLU A 453 22.86 -4.69 21.69
C GLU A 453 22.66 -3.21 22.07
N GLY A 454 23.10 -2.31 21.18
CA GLY A 454 23.06 -0.86 21.40
C GLY A 454 21.75 -0.17 20.95
N PRO A 455 21.64 1.14 21.20
CA PRO A 455 20.43 1.92 20.91
C PRO A 455 20.01 1.91 19.44
N ILE A 456 18.71 2.10 19.19
CA ILE A 456 18.13 2.24 17.84
C ILE A 456 17.51 3.63 17.66
N LEU A 457 17.96 4.35 16.64
CA LEU A 457 17.32 5.56 16.12
C LEU A 457 16.07 5.16 15.34
N PHE A 458 15.00 5.92 15.48
CA PHE A 458 13.81 5.83 14.64
C PHE A 458 13.07 7.17 14.59
N ALA A 459 12.10 7.31 13.70
CA ALA A 459 11.14 8.41 13.77
C ALA A 459 9.74 7.90 14.12
N LYS A 460 9.02 8.67 14.93
CA LYS A 460 7.55 8.57 14.96
C LYS A 460 7.00 9.46 13.84
N GLN A 461 6.04 8.96 13.08
CA GLN A 461 5.36 9.71 12.03
C GLN A 461 3.87 9.35 12.00
N VAL A 462 3.00 10.34 11.81
CA VAL A 462 1.64 10.11 11.32
C VAL A 462 1.68 9.92 9.79
N PRO A 463 1.26 8.78 9.23
CA PRO A 463 1.27 8.56 7.78
C PRO A 463 0.47 9.63 7.03
N SER A 464 0.99 10.04 5.87
CA SER A 464 0.43 11.10 5.00
C SER A 464 -1.08 10.95 4.74
N GLY A 465 -1.73 12.09 4.50
CA GLY A 465 -3.16 12.14 4.21
C GLY A 465 -3.56 11.33 2.98
N PHE A 466 -2.71 11.23 1.96
CA PHE A 466 -3.00 10.50 0.73
C PHE A 466 -2.05 9.31 0.58
N SER A 467 -2.56 8.09 0.71
CA SER A 467 -1.76 6.87 0.56
C SER A 467 -1.57 6.50 -0.91
N HIS A 468 -0.50 7.03 -1.52
CA HIS A 468 0.02 6.60 -2.82
C HIS A 468 1.55 6.73 -2.79
N GLN A 469 2.25 5.92 -3.56
CA GLN A 469 3.71 5.77 -3.43
C GLN A 469 4.45 7.11 -3.60
N LEU A 470 3.87 8.05 -4.35
CA LEU A 470 4.46 9.36 -4.70
C LEU A 470 3.97 10.52 -3.84
N THR A 471 2.69 10.53 -3.46
CA THR A 471 2.08 11.69 -2.77
C THR A 471 2.34 11.68 -1.27
N GLN A 472 2.71 10.52 -0.71
CA GLN A 472 3.01 10.38 0.72
C GLN A 472 4.18 11.28 1.21
N TYR A 473 4.99 11.79 0.28
CA TYR A 473 6.22 12.54 0.57
C TYR A 473 6.08 14.07 0.43
N TYR A 474 5.00 14.59 -0.13
CA TYR A 474 4.80 16.05 -0.23
C TYR A 474 4.34 16.65 1.10
N GLY A 475 4.89 17.81 1.46
CA GLY A 475 4.44 18.59 2.62
C GLY A 475 2.95 18.98 2.52
N MET A 476 2.42 19.15 1.30
CA MET A 476 0.99 19.41 1.06
C MET A 476 0.02 18.34 1.57
N TRP A 477 0.52 17.12 1.83
CA TRP A 477 -0.23 16.00 2.42
C TRP A 477 0.28 15.59 3.82
N ALA A 478 1.25 16.32 4.37
CA ALA A 478 1.82 16.04 5.69
C ALA A 478 0.75 16.17 6.79
N ARG A 479 0.85 15.29 7.78
CA ARG A 479 -0.02 15.25 8.96
C ARG A 479 0.82 15.47 10.22
N PRO A 480 0.33 16.28 11.18
CA PRO A 480 1.12 16.69 12.33
C PRO A 480 1.25 15.56 13.35
N GLY A 481 2.41 15.46 13.98
CA GLY A 481 2.70 14.53 15.06
C GLY A 481 3.91 13.64 14.79
N GLY A 482 4.54 13.18 15.86
CA GLY A 482 5.78 12.43 15.83
C GLY A 482 7.02 13.28 16.14
N GLY A 483 8.20 12.73 15.88
CA GLY A 483 9.50 13.27 16.29
C GLY A 483 10.63 12.27 16.02
N LEU A 484 11.87 12.64 16.33
CA LEU A 484 13.02 11.73 16.30
C LEU A 484 13.30 11.14 17.67
N PHE A 485 13.52 9.82 17.74
CA PHE A 485 13.67 9.10 19.00
C PHE A 485 14.84 8.12 18.96
N VAL A 486 15.46 7.92 20.12
CA VAL A 486 16.40 6.83 20.39
C VAL A 486 15.77 5.87 21.38
N LEU A 487 15.61 4.61 20.97
CA LEU A 487 15.23 3.47 21.80
C LEU A 487 16.49 2.94 22.50
N GLU A 488 16.62 3.19 23.80
CA GLU A 488 17.91 3.03 24.51
C GLU A 488 18.29 1.56 24.75
N ALA A 489 17.31 0.67 24.98
CA ALA A 489 17.54 -0.77 25.18
C ALA A 489 16.53 -1.62 24.38
N PRO A 490 16.71 -1.75 23.05
CA PRO A 490 15.76 -2.39 22.15
C PRO A 490 15.33 -3.80 22.59
N GLY A 491 14.03 -4.03 22.62
CA GLY A 491 13.46 -5.33 22.99
C GLY A 491 13.60 -5.72 24.48
N ARG A 492 14.35 -4.95 25.28
CA ARG A 492 14.44 -5.08 26.74
C ARG A 492 13.54 -4.08 27.46
N THR A 493 13.48 -2.85 26.96
CA THR A 493 12.54 -1.80 27.42
C THR A 493 11.89 -1.11 26.23
N MET A 494 10.90 -0.25 26.50
CA MET A 494 10.32 0.68 25.53
C MET A 494 10.62 2.15 25.90
N ALA A 495 11.66 2.37 26.71
CA ALA A 495 12.11 3.71 27.08
C ALA A 495 12.78 4.37 25.87
N CYS A 496 12.31 5.57 25.53
CA CYS A 496 12.79 6.34 24.39
C CYS A 496 13.15 7.75 24.82
N ARG A 497 14.30 8.25 24.34
CA ARG A 497 14.68 9.66 24.42
C ARG A 497 14.31 10.36 23.13
N GLU A 498 13.51 11.41 23.21
CA GLU A 498 13.24 12.27 22.06
C GLU A 498 14.43 13.22 21.82
N LEU A 499 14.84 13.35 20.56
CA LEU A 499 15.94 14.23 20.15
C LEU A 499 15.48 15.63 19.75
N THR A 500 14.21 15.76 19.33
CA THR A 500 13.63 16.98 18.74
C THR A 500 12.71 17.75 19.69
N ALA A 501 12.54 17.26 20.92
CA ALA A 501 11.61 17.82 21.90
C ALA A 501 11.87 19.32 22.11
N GLU A 502 10.79 20.12 22.04
CA GLU A 502 10.79 21.59 22.21
C GLU A 502 11.63 22.41 21.21
N GLN A 503 12.48 21.78 20.40
CA GLN A 503 13.38 22.45 19.44
C GLN A 503 12.71 22.80 18.10
N LEU A 504 11.62 22.11 17.73
CA LEU A 504 10.86 22.34 16.51
C LEU A 504 9.37 22.55 16.81
N PRO A 505 8.64 23.35 16.00
CA PRO A 505 7.20 23.47 16.12
C PRO A 505 6.48 22.16 15.73
N ILE A 506 5.16 22.13 15.89
CA ILE A 506 4.36 20.99 15.44
C ILE A 506 4.53 20.82 13.92
N GLY A 507 4.82 19.59 13.50
CA GLY A 507 5.10 19.26 12.10
C GLY A 507 5.03 17.76 11.84
N SER A 508 5.64 17.33 10.75
CA SER A 508 5.77 15.93 10.35
C SER A 508 7.24 15.61 10.04
N TYR A 509 7.68 14.40 10.37
CA TYR A 509 9.08 13.95 10.30
C TYR A 509 9.21 12.76 9.36
N GLN A 510 10.23 12.73 8.50
CA GLN A 510 10.49 11.62 7.59
C GLN A 510 11.97 11.33 7.43
N HIS A 511 12.29 10.06 7.11
CA HIS A 511 13.59 9.62 6.60
C HIS A 511 14.79 10.08 7.45
N PRO A 512 14.88 9.68 8.73
CA PRO A 512 16.14 9.80 9.46
C PRO A 512 17.23 8.95 8.78
N GLU A 513 18.43 9.49 8.68
CA GLU A 513 19.63 8.76 8.24
C GLU A 513 20.82 9.12 9.14
N LEU A 514 21.48 8.11 9.68
CA LEU A 514 22.64 8.22 10.55
C LEU A 514 23.96 8.36 9.77
N SER A 515 24.85 9.25 10.23
CA SER A 515 26.20 9.41 9.68
C SER A 515 27.06 8.16 9.86
N TYR A 516 28.10 7.99 9.04
CA TYR A 516 28.97 6.81 9.10
C TYR A 516 29.71 6.64 10.44
N ASP A 517 29.98 7.72 11.16
CA ASP A 517 30.57 7.71 12.51
C ASP A 517 29.55 7.49 13.63
N GLY A 518 28.25 7.42 13.31
CA GLY A 518 27.17 7.21 14.28
C GLY A 518 26.83 8.42 15.17
N LYS A 519 27.27 9.64 14.81
CA LYS A 519 27.17 10.84 15.67
C LYS A 519 26.14 11.87 15.24
N ARG A 520 25.77 11.93 13.96
CA ARG A 520 24.84 12.93 13.41
C ARG A 520 23.72 12.27 12.63
N ILE A 521 22.56 12.90 12.62
CA ILE A 521 21.33 12.42 12.01
C ILE A 521 20.84 13.49 11.04
N LEU A 522 20.70 13.13 9.77
CA LEU A 522 19.90 13.92 8.83
C LEU A 522 18.45 13.47 8.90
N PHE A 523 17.52 14.39 8.68
CA PHE A 523 16.09 14.07 8.55
C PHE A 523 15.36 15.12 7.72
N ALA A 524 14.19 14.76 7.20
CA ALA A 524 13.27 15.68 6.55
C ALA A 524 12.16 16.09 7.53
N TYR A 525 11.84 17.37 7.60
CA TYR A 525 10.81 17.92 8.48
C TYR A 525 9.96 18.98 7.77
N CYS A 526 8.65 18.92 7.98
CA CYS A 526 7.67 19.88 7.48
C CYS A 526 6.89 20.49 8.65
N ALA A 527 7.04 21.79 8.89
CA ALA A 527 6.26 22.53 9.90
C ALA A 527 4.79 22.67 9.48
N LEU A 528 3.86 22.67 10.44
CA LEU A 528 2.42 22.73 10.18
C LEU A 528 1.70 23.67 11.19
N ASP A 529 0.79 24.51 10.68
CA ASP A 529 0.00 25.42 11.51
C ASP A 529 -1.03 24.67 12.40
N LYS A 530 -1.03 25.00 13.70
CA LYS A 530 -1.97 24.55 14.74
C LYS A 530 -3.44 24.92 14.43
N ALA A 531 -3.70 25.97 13.66
CA ALA A 531 -5.07 26.31 13.26
C ALA A 531 -5.64 25.33 12.23
N GLU A 532 -4.80 24.82 11.31
CA GLU A 532 -5.22 23.88 10.26
C GLU A 532 -5.41 22.45 10.78
N THR A 533 -4.78 22.06 11.89
CA THR A 533 -4.95 20.72 12.48
C THR A 533 -6.37 20.44 12.98
N LYS A 534 -7.20 21.47 13.15
CA LYS A 534 -8.61 21.33 13.55
C LYS A 534 -9.52 20.85 12.41
N ASN A 535 -9.06 20.91 11.15
CA ASN A 535 -9.88 20.67 9.96
C ASN A 535 -9.54 19.38 9.18
N VAL A 536 -8.88 18.40 9.79
CA VAL A 536 -8.41 17.15 9.13
C VAL A 536 -9.53 16.29 8.51
N ALA A 537 -10.80 16.58 8.80
CA ALA A 537 -11.94 15.89 8.19
C ALA A 537 -12.20 16.31 6.74
N GLY A 538 -11.57 17.38 6.26
CA GLY A 538 -11.66 17.87 4.87
C GLY A 538 -10.29 17.89 4.20
N TRP A 539 -10.23 17.39 2.97
CA TRP A 539 -9.03 17.32 2.12
C TRP A 539 -8.60 18.70 1.63
N LYS A 540 -8.05 19.55 2.51
CA LYS A 540 -7.49 20.85 2.14
C LYS A 540 -5.99 20.68 1.84
N LEU A 541 -5.63 20.81 0.57
CA LEU A 541 -4.24 20.92 0.12
C LEU A 541 -3.54 22.09 0.85
N LYS A 542 -2.29 21.87 1.26
CA LYS A 542 -1.40 22.91 1.83
C LYS A 542 -0.30 23.23 0.81
N PRO A 543 -0.54 24.10 -0.19
CA PRO A 543 0.38 24.25 -1.32
C PRO A 543 1.77 24.78 -0.93
N ASP A 544 1.87 25.50 0.18
CA ASP A 544 3.09 26.14 0.69
C ASP A 544 3.77 25.34 1.82
N ALA A 545 3.29 24.13 2.12
CA ALA A 545 3.92 23.23 3.08
C ALA A 545 4.93 22.33 2.37
N TYR A 546 6.20 22.43 2.78
CA TYR A 546 7.31 21.67 2.20
C TYR A 546 8.11 20.94 3.28
N TYR A 547 8.58 19.73 2.98
CA TYR A 547 9.65 19.11 3.75
C TYR A 547 10.98 19.79 3.46
N GLN A 548 11.78 19.99 4.50
CA GLN A 548 13.11 20.61 4.44
C GLN A 548 14.09 19.74 5.22
N LEU A 549 15.37 19.77 4.86
CA LEU A 549 16.38 18.94 5.51
C LEU A 549 16.94 19.63 6.76
N TYR A 550 17.17 18.83 7.80
CA TYR A 550 17.80 19.22 9.06
C TYR A 550 18.89 18.21 9.44
N GLU A 551 19.88 18.65 10.21
CA GLU A 551 20.89 17.81 10.85
C GLU A 551 20.86 18.04 12.37
N ILE A 552 21.02 16.99 13.17
CA ILE A 552 21.11 17.03 14.65
C ILE A 552 22.12 15.99 15.14
N ALA A 553 22.74 16.18 16.30
CA ALA A 553 23.58 15.17 16.93
C ALA A 553 22.75 14.07 17.63
N THR A 554 23.32 12.88 17.82
CA THR A 554 22.65 11.72 18.46
C THR A 554 22.37 11.90 19.96
N ASP A 555 23.00 12.89 20.59
CA ASP A 555 22.67 13.35 21.95
C ASP A 555 21.44 14.29 21.99
N GLY A 556 21.00 14.82 20.85
CA GLY A 556 19.91 15.78 20.72
C GLY A 556 20.37 17.25 20.61
N THR A 557 21.67 17.50 20.55
CA THR A 557 22.24 18.85 20.45
C THR A 557 22.51 19.28 19.00
N GLY A 558 22.79 20.58 18.80
CA GLY A 558 23.30 21.09 17.53
C GLY A 558 22.31 21.03 16.36
N LEU A 559 21.01 21.02 16.62
CA LEU A 559 19.98 21.07 15.58
C LEU A 559 20.20 22.27 14.65
N ARG A 560 20.28 22.00 13.35
CA ARG A 560 20.41 23.02 12.31
C ARG A 560 19.60 22.65 11.07
N ARG A 561 19.11 23.67 10.36
CA ARG A 561 18.49 23.52 9.04
C ARG A 561 19.58 23.42 7.97
N VAL A 562 19.39 22.53 6.99
CA VAL A 562 20.32 22.28 5.88
C VAL A 562 19.77 22.84 4.57
N THR A 563 18.45 22.81 4.34
CA THR A 563 17.82 23.42 3.16
C THR A 563 16.75 24.44 3.53
N ASP A 564 16.71 25.56 2.80
CA ASP A 564 15.69 26.60 2.92
C ASP A 564 15.21 27.05 1.53
N ASN A 565 14.07 26.50 1.07
CA ASN A 565 13.55 26.73 -0.28
C ASN A 565 12.08 26.29 -0.42
N PRO A 566 11.31 26.85 -1.37
CA PRO A 566 9.92 26.45 -1.65
C PRO A 566 9.86 25.18 -2.52
N SER A 567 10.44 24.08 -2.05
CA SER A 567 10.36 22.75 -2.67
C SER A 567 10.51 21.69 -1.58
N ASP A 568 9.87 20.53 -1.78
CA ASP A 568 10.04 19.39 -0.88
C ASP A 568 11.43 18.78 -1.06
N ASP A 569 12.16 18.62 0.03
CA ASP A 569 13.44 17.91 0.12
C ASP A 569 13.33 16.74 1.11
N PHE A 570 13.63 15.52 0.66
CA PHE A 570 13.47 14.30 1.48
C PHE A 570 14.39 13.15 1.03
N PHE A 571 14.42 12.05 1.79
CA PHE A 571 15.41 10.96 1.70
C PHE A 571 16.88 11.43 1.78
N PRO A 572 17.28 12.18 2.82
CA PRO A 572 18.67 12.61 2.95
C PRO A 572 19.60 11.42 3.21
N VAL A 573 20.72 11.35 2.49
CA VAL A 573 21.82 10.42 2.78
C VAL A 573 23.18 11.11 2.73
N TYR A 574 24.07 10.69 3.64
CA TYR A 574 25.46 11.11 3.63
C TYR A 574 26.21 10.37 2.51
N LEU A 575 26.82 11.11 1.60
CA LEU A 575 27.73 10.53 0.61
C LEU A 575 29.12 10.26 1.24
N PRO A 576 29.87 9.25 0.76
CA PRO A 576 31.25 9.03 1.19
C PRO A 576 32.19 10.23 0.95
N SER A 577 31.85 11.16 0.05
CA SER A 577 32.59 12.42 -0.15
C SER A 577 32.37 13.47 0.95
N GLY A 578 31.35 13.29 1.81
CA GLY A 578 30.92 14.28 2.81
C GLY A 578 29.82 15.23 2.33
N ARG A 579 29.44 15.20 1.04
CA ARG A 579 28.22 15.86 0.54
C ARG A 579 26.96 15.13 1.03
N ILE A 580 25.82 15.80 0.96
CA ILE A 580 24.50 15.23 1.25
C ILE A 580 23.77 15.02 -0.08
N LEU A 581 23.18 13.86 -0.28
CA LEU A 581 22.30 13.51 -1.40
C LEU A 581 20.84 13.39 -0.89
N PHE A 582 19.87 13.76 -1.71
CA PHE A 582 18.43 13.71 -1.38
C PHE A 582 17.59 13.74 -2.67
N SER A 583 16.30 13.41 -2.59
CA SER A 583 15.34 13.73 -3.66
C SER A 583 14.70 15.08 -3.40
N SER A 584 14.50 15.88 -4.46
CA SER A 584 13.91 17.22 -4.35
C SER A 584 13.00 17.58 -5.50
N THR A 585 11.88 18.27 -5.21
CA THR A 585 10.96 18.80 -6.23
C THR A 585 11.48 20.04 -6.97
N ARG A 586 12.66 20.56 -6.61
CA ARG A 586 13.27 21.77 -7.21
C ARG A 586 13.56 21.70 -8.71
N ARG A 587 13.62 20.49 -9.29
CA ARG A 587 13.73 20.26 -10.75
C ARG A 587 12.44 20.65 -11.49
N GLY A 588 11.34 20.89 -10.76
CA GLY A 588 10.06 21.33 -11.30
C GLY A 588 9.30 20.26 -12.08
N GLY A 589 8.35 20.69 -12.90
CA GLY A 589 7.52 19.81 -13.71
C GLY A 589 6.61 18.87 -12.90
N TYR A 590 5.80 18.10 -13.62
CA TYR A 590 4.70 17.31 -13.06
C TYR A 590 4.62 15.92 -13.66
N HIS A 591 4.22 14.96 -12.84
CA HIS A 591 4.00 13.59 -13.27
C HIS A 591 2.84 13.47 -14.31
N ARG A 592 2.89 12.49 -15.24
CA ARG A 592 1.93 12.43 -16.38
C ARG A 592 0.63 11.64 -16.12
N CYS A 593 0.54 10.82 -15.07
CA CYS A 593 -0.70 10.11 -14.69
C CYS A 593 -1.42 10.77 -13.50
N GLY A 594 -2.64 10.30 -13.19
CA GLY A 594 -3.39 10.75 -12.01
C GLY A 594 -3.97 12.18 -12.09
N HIS A 595 -4.52 12.62 -10.96
CA HIS A 595 -5.07 13.96 -10.76
C HIS A 595 -4.16 14.74 -9.83
N GLY A 596 -3.33 15.63 -10.39
CA GLY A 596 -2.36 16.42 -9.64
C GLY A 596 -2.96 17.55 -8.77
N PRO A 597 -2.10 18.38 -8.13
CA PRO A 597 -0.66 18.50 -8.39
C PRO A 597 0.17 17.29 -7.89
N CYS A 598 1.04 16.80 -8.76
CA CYS A 598 2.05 15.79 -8.45
C CYS A 598 3.41 16.28 -8.97
N PRO A 599 4.10 17.20 -8.25
CA PRO A 599 5.41 17.71 -8.65
C PRO A 599 6.43 16.58 -8.79
N VAL A 600 7.39 16.71 -9.70
CA VAL A 600 8.43 15.69 -9.87
C VAL A 600 9.64 15.97 -8.99
N TYR A 601 10.07 14.97 -8.24
CA TYR A 601 11.30 14.97 -7.45
C TYR A 601 12.34 14.02 -8.02
N THR A 602 13.58 14.49 -8.02
CA THR A 602 14.75 13.81 -8.60
C THR A 602 15.98 14.01 -7.73
N LEU A 603 17.01 13.18 -7.94
CA LEU A 603 18.24 13.22 -7.15
C LEU A 603 18.93 14.59 -7.22
N THR A 604 19.28 15.13 -6.05
CA THR A 604 19.96 16.42 -5.82
C THR A 604 21.02 16.24 -4.75
N SER A 605 22.17 16.91 -4.86
CA SER A 605 23.17 16.96 -3.79
C SER A 605 23.50 18.38 -3.35
N ILE A 606 24.02 18.53 -2.14
CA ILE A 606 24.37 19.80 -1.48
C ILE A 606 25.59 19.60 -0.59
N ASN A 607 26.33 20.68 -0.31
CA ASN A 607 27.34 20.66 0.75
C ASN A 607 26.67 20.67 2.14
N PRO A 608 27.34 20.19 3.21
CA PRO A 608 26.78 20.18 4.55
C PRO A 608 26.31 21.55 5.07
N ASP A 609 26.92 22.64 4.61
CA ASP A 609 26.60 24.02 4.98
C ASP A 609 25.39 24.62 4.22
N GLY A 610 24.76 23.86 3.32
CA GLY A 610 23.66 24.33 2.47
C GLY A 610 24.12 24.96 1.14
N SER A 611 25.43 25.05 0.89
CA SER A 611 25.98 25.61 -0.36
C SER A 611 26.08 24.56 -1.48
N GLY A 612 26.40 25.01 -2.70
CA GLY A 612 26.81 24.11 -3.79
C GLY A 612 25.76 23.07 -4.20
N VAL A 613 24.48 23.46 -4.22
CA VAL A 613 23.37 22.64 -4.72
C VAL A 613 23.63 22.20 -6.16
N ARG A 614 23.47 20.91 -6.46
CA ARG A 614 23.52 20.32 -7.80
C ARG A 614 22.33 19.39 -7.99
N ILE A 615 21.49 19.63 -8.99
CA ILE A 615 20.54 18.64 -9.50
C ILE A 615 21.37 17.58 -10.22
N LEU A 616 21.28 16.33 -9.77
CA LEU A 616 22.07 15.21 -10.33
C LEU A 616 21.29 14.42 -11.38
N SER A 617 19.96 14.54 -11.38
CA SER A 617 19.09 13.83 -12.31
C SER A 617 18.07 14.79 -12.90
N CYS A 618 18.05 14.88 -14.24
CA CYS A 618 17.01 15.58 -14.97
C CYS A 618 15.83 14.66 -15.33
N HIS A 619 15.71 13.47 -14.71
CA HIS A 619 14.68 12.48 -15.06
C HIS A 619 13.28 13.10 -15.02
N GLU A 620 12.47 12.75 -16.02
CA GLU A 620 11.21 13.45 -16.30
C GLU A 620 10.09 13.11 -15.29
N THR A 621 10.22 11.97 -14.61
CA THR A 621 9.36 11.45 -13.52
C THR A 621 10.18 11.06 -12.28
N GLN A 622 9.49 10.54 -11.25
CA GLN A 622 9.96 10.40 -9.88
C GLN A 622 11.15 9.44 -9.67
N GLU A 623 11.97 9.79 -8.67
CA GLU A 623 13.05 8.96 -8.12
C GLU A 623 13.02 8.97 -6.57
N TRP A 624 13.06 7.80 -5.93
CA TRP A 624 12.85 7.63 -4.49
C TRP A 624 14.08 7.10 -3.75
N ASP A 625 14.04 7.25 -2.42
CA ASP A 625 14.80 6.46 -1.44
C ASP A 625 16.23 6.06 -1.83
N PRO A 626 17.09 7.04 -2.20
CA PRO A 626 18.50 6.77 -2.45
C PRO A 626 19.19 6.16 -1.22
N ALA A 627 20.08 5.20 -1.47
CA ALA A 627 21.02 4.66 -0.50
C ALA A 627 22.41 4.49 -1.15
N VAL A 628 23.47 4.54 -0.35
CA VAL A 628 24.84 4.31 -0.83
C VAL A 628 25.17 2.82 -0.71
N LEU A 629 25.52 2.17 -1.82
CA LEU A 629 25.96 0.79 -1.89
C LEU A 629 27.36 0.58 -1.29
N ASN A 630 27.71 -0.67 -1.01
CA ASN A 630 29.02 -1.05 -0.46
C ASN A 630 30.20 -0.68 -1.39
N ASP A 631 29.96 -0.52 -2.70
CA ASP A 631 30.94 -0.09 -3.70
C ASP A 631 31.02 1.44 -3.89
N GLY A 632 30.22 2.21 -3.14
CA GLY A 632 30.17 3.68 -3.22
C GLY A 632 29.22 4.25 -4.28
N ARG A 633 28.56 3.42 -5.12
CA ARG A 633 27.47 3.88 -5.98
C ARG A 633 26.23 4.23 -5.17
N VAL A 634 25.33 4.99 -5.77
CA VAL A 634 23.98 5.25 -5.23
C VAL A 634 23.02 4.25 -5.88
N ILE A 635 22.19 3.57 -5.08
CA ILE A 635 21.00 2.82 -5.52
C ILE A 635 19.75 3.61 -5.17
N TYR A 636 18.71 3.56 -6.00
CA TYR A 636 17.44 4.29 -5.83
C TYR A 636 16.33 3.66 -6.68
N THR A 637 15.07 3.89 -6.35
CA THR A 637 13.96 3.51 -7.25
C THR A 637 13.68 4.61 -8.27
N ARG A 638 13.41 4.25 -9.53
CA ARG A 638 13.03 5.18 -10.62
C ARG A 638 11.75 4.72 -11.31
N TRP A 639 10.95 5.69 -11.76
CA TRP A 639 9.72 5.44 -12.51
C TRP A 639 9.87 5.54 -14.04
N ASP A 640 10.40 4.50 -14.68
CA ASP A 640 10.69 4.48 -16.12
C ASP A 640 9.50 4.01 -16.99
N TYR A 641 8.51 4.89 -17.20
CA TYR A 641 7.36 4.61 -18.09
C TYR A 641 7.34 5.44 -19.38
N VAL A 642 8.51 5.81 -19.91
CA VAL A 642 8.61 6.54 -21.19
C VAL A 642 8.06 5.66 -22.33
N ASP A 643 6.92 6.08 -22.88
CA ASP A 643 6.11 5.30 -23.81
C ASP A 643 5.67 3.92 -23.28
N ARG A 644 5.56 3.69 -21.95
CA ARG A 644 5.07 2.44 -21.33
C ARG A 644 3.86 2.68 -20.40
N ASN A 645 3.28 1.60 -19.88
CA ASN A 645 2.23 1.63 -18.85
C ASN A 645 2.76 2.27 -17.55
N ALA A 646 1.98 3.18 -16.96
CA ALA A 646 2.38 3.87 -15.75
C ALA A 646 2.57 2.95 -14.52
N VAL A 647 1.99 1.75 -14.47
CA VAL A 647 1.85 1.01 -13.21
C VAL A 647 3.08 0.16 -12.81
N TYR A 648 3.87 -0.38 -13.75
CA TYR A 648 4.77 -1.52 -13.43
C TYR A 648 6.27 -1.21 -13.39
N TYR A 649 6.71 -0.07 -13.92
CA TYR A 649 8.12 0.24 -14.14
C TYR A 649 8.65 1.18 -13.05
N GLN A 650 8.45 0.79 -11.78
CA GLN A 650 8.91 1.49 -10.57
C GLN A 650 9.93 0.59 -9.86
N GLN A 651 11.16 0.59 -10.35
CA GLN A 651 12.15 -0.47 -10.09
C GLN A 651 13.53 0.13 -9.79
N LEU A 652 14.52 -0.71 -9.46
CA LEU A 652 15.81 -0.24 -8.92
C LEU A 652 16.81 0.15 -10.01
N TRP A 653 17.48 1.28 -9.78
CA TRP A 653 18.53 1.86 -10.62
C TRP A 653 19.75 2.23 -9.76
N THR A 654 20.90 2.41 -10.40
CA THR A 654 22.11 2.96 -9.79
C THR A 654 22.64 4.15 -10.56
N THR A 655 23.42 5.01 -9.89
CA THR A 655 24.17 6.13 -10.47
C THR A 655 25.44 6.37 -9.65
N ARG A 656 26.41 7.13 -10.19
CA ARG A 656 27.53 7.63 -9.38
C ARG A 656 27.08 8.79 -8.47
N PRO A 657 27.77 9.05 -7.35
CA PRO A 657 27.45 10.16 -6.44
C PRO A 657 27.43 11.57 -7.06
N ASP A 658 28.01 11.75 -8.26
CA ASP A 658 28.05 12.99 -9.04
C ASP A 658 26.93 13.12 -10.10
N GLY A 659 26.08 12.09 -10.24
CA GLY A 659 25.01 12.00 -11.21
C GLY A 659 25.38 11.34 -12.55
N THR A 660 26.64 10.93 -12.74
CA THR A 660 27.09 10.25 -13.98
C THR A 660 26.74 8.75 -13.99
N ALA A 661 26.71 8.17 -15.20
CA ALA A 661 26.44 6.75 -15.45
C ALA A 661 25.18 6.16 -14.77
N PRO A 662 23.98 6.79 -14.91
CA PRO A 662 22.73 6.19 -14.48
C PRO A 662 22.44 4.89 -15.25
N SER A 663 22.19 3.79 -14.55
CA SER A 663 21.96 2.46 -15.13
C SER A 663 20.94 1.66 -14.32
N GLU A 664 20.25 0.72 -14.97
CA GLU A 664 19.31 -0.17 -14.28
C GLU A 664 20.06 -1.13 -13.32
N PHE A 665 19.46 -1.41 -12.16
CA PHE A 665 19.97 -2.37 -11.19
C PHE A 665 19.13 -3.64 -11.17
N TYR A 666 17.80 -3.52 -11.23
CA TYR A 666 16.91 -4.68 -11.25
C TYR A 666 15.50 -4.32 -11.72
N GLY A 667 14.87 -5.22 -12.48
CA GLY A 667 13.42 -5.34 -12.65
C GLY A 667 12.76 -4.51 -13.75
N ASN A 668 13.51 -3.82 -14.61
CA ASN A 668 13.02 -2.84 -15.58
C ASN A 668 11.98 -3.40 -16.60
N TYR A 669 11.95 -4.71 -16.81
CA TYR A 669 10.97 -5.43 -17.64
C TYR A 669 9.99 -6.31 -16.84
N LEU A 670 10.16 -6.41 -15.53
CA LEU A 670 9.25 -7.15 -14.66
C LEU A 670 7.96 -6.37 -14.35
N ARG A 671 6.92 -7.11 -13.96
CA ARG A 671 5.61 -6.55 -13.55
C ARG A 671 5.10 -7.08 -12.20
N ASN A 672 5.81 -8.05 -11.62
CA ASN A 672 5.54 -8.59 -10.29
C ASN A 672 6.86 -8.70 -9.53
N PRO A 673 7.05 -8.02 -8.39
CA PRO A 673 6.13 -7.07 -7.76
C PRO A 673 5.84 -5.85 -8.63
N VAL A 674 4.79 -5.08 -8.29
CA VAL A 674 4.37 -3.89 -9.04
C VAL A 674 5.44 -2.80 -9.01
N GLY A 675 6.16 -2.70 -7.90
CA GLY A 675 7.41 -1.95 -7.79
C GLY A 675 8.21 -2.36 -6.55
N ILE A 676 9.42 -1.83 -6.45
CA ILE A 676 10.38 -2.10 -5.38
C ILE A 676 10.91 -0.76 -4.86
N TRP A 677 10.97 -0.59 -3.53
CA TRP A 677 11.33 0.65 -2.84
C TRP A 677 12.16 0.37 -1.58
N GLU A 678 12.65 1.44 -0.94
CA GLU A 678 13.41 1.40 0.32
C GLU A 678 14.64 0.46 0.27
N ALA A 679 15.33 0.41 -0.88
CA ALA A 679 16.47 -0.47 -1.09
C ALA A 679 17.68 -0.04 -0.24
N ARG A 680 18.25 -0.97 0.54
CA ARG A 680 19.50 -0.78 1.29
C ARG A 680 20.49 -1.92 1.01
N PRO A 681 21.81 -1.65 0.93
CA PRO A 681 22.81 -2.71 0.82
C PRO A 681 22.79 -3.58 2.08
N ILE A 682 23.04 -4.88 1.91
CA ILE A 682 23.29 -5.76 3.04
C ILE A 682 24.77 -5.63 3.44
N PRO A 683 25.12 -5.39 4.73
CA PRO A 683 26.50 -5.25 5.17
C PRO A 683 27.36 -6.46 4.76
N GLY A 684 28.51 -6.19 4.13
CA GLY A 684 29.47 -7.23 3.73
C GLY A 684 29.06 -8.09 2.52
N ALA A 685 27.91 -7.84 1.90
CA ALA A 685 27.40 -8.60 0.76
C ALA A 685 27.27 -7.73 -0.52
N ASN A 686 27.11 -8.38 -1.67
CA ASN A 686 26.77 -7.73 -2.94
C ASN A 686 25.25 -7.73 -3.22
N THR A 687 24.45 -8.20 -2.25
CA THR A 687 22.99 -8.26 -2.29
C THR A 687 22.37 -7.02 -1.61
N VAL A 688 21.14 -6.71 -1.99
CA VAL A 688 20.36 -5.60 -1.37
C VAL A 688 19.05 -6.12 -0.79
N MET A 689 18.55 -5.45 0.24
CA MET A 689 17.21 -5.70 0.79
C MET A 689 16.28 -4.54 0.44
N ALA A 690 15.02 -4.82 0.15
CA ALA A 690 14.05 -3.82 -0.28
C ALA A 690 12.60 -4.18 0.10
N THR A 691 11.70 -3.20 0.02
CA THR A 691 10.24 -3.37 0.17
C THR A 691 9.59 -3.56 -1.21
N ALA A 692 9.05 -4.74 -1.47
CA ALA A 692 8.17 -5.00 -2.62
C ALA A 692 6.75 -4.50 -2.28
N ALA A 693 6.33 -3.39 -2.91
CA ALA A 693 5.10 -2.67 -2.55
C ALA A 693 4.14 -2.46 -3.75
N ALA A 694 3.03 -1.80 -3.47
CA ALA A 694 1.98 -1.48 -4.44
C ALA A 694 2.23 -0.11 -5.10
N HIS A 695 1.66 0.08 -6.29
CA HIS A 695 1.65 1.39 -6.95
C HIS A 695 0.64 2.32 -6.27
N HIS A 696 -0.58 1.85 -6.04
CA HIS A 696 -1.69 2.67 -5.54
C HIS A 696 -1.76 2.78 -4.00
N ALA A 697 -0.65 2.62 -3.27
CA ALA A 697 -0.55 2.78 -1.81
C ALA A 697 0.79 3.39 -1.42
N MET A 698 0.97 3.73 -0.13
CA MET A 698 2.32 3.97 0.41
C MET A 698 3.25 2.77 0.15
N THR A 699 4.55 3.02 0.20
CA THR A 699 5.63 2.02 0.08
C THR A 699 5.69 1.10 1.30
N ALA A 700 4.76 0.15 1.36
CA ALA A 700 4.69 -0.92 2.35
C ALA A 700 4.23 -2.22 1.67
N GLY A 701 4.73 -3.35 2.13
CA GLY A 701 4.46 -4.65 1.51
C GLY A 701 5.32 -5.77 2.07
N SER A 702 5.94 -6.55 1.19
CA SER A 702 6.77 -7.71 1.54
C SER A 702 8.25 -7.34 1.48
N ILE A 703 9.06 -7.73 2.46
CA ILE A 703 10.50 -7.53 2.42
C ILE A 703 11.16 -8.63 1.58
N ILE A 704 12.04 -8.20 0.68
CA ILE A 704 12.78 -9.06 -0.24
C ILE A 704 14.28 -8.82 -0.14
N ARG A 705 15.08 -9.88 -0.39
CA ARG A 705 16.48 -9.77 -0.77
C ARG A 705 16.59 -9.93 -2.29
N LEU A 706 17.44 -9.12 -2.91
CA LEU A 706 17.76 -9.16 -4.32
C LEU A 706 19.21 -9.59 -4.53
N ASP A 707 19.38 -10.63 -5.34
CA ASP A 707 20.66 -11.10 -5.87
C ASP A 707 20.64 -11.08 -7.40
N ILE A 708 21.23 -10.02 -7.95
CA ILE A 708 21.25 -9.76 -9.40
C ILE A 708 22.14 -10.73 -10.19
N THR A 709 22.93 -11.61 -9.54
CA THR A 709 23.70 -12.64 -10.25
C THR A 709 22.79 -13.64 -10.99
N HIS A 710 21.54 -13.79 -10.56
CA HIS A 710 20.50 -14.57 -11.24
C HIS A 710 19.85 -13.83 -12.43
N GLY A 711 20.26 -12.59 -12.72
CA GLY A 711 19.81 -11.78 -13.85
C GLY A 711 18.97 -10.57 -13.47
N LEU A 712 19.19 -9.44 -14.15
CA LEU A 712 18.56 -8.13 -13.86
C LEU A 712 17.04 -8.13 -14.05
N ASP A 713 16.49 -8.98 -14.92
CA ASP A 713 15.06 -9.11 -15.18
C ASP A 713 14.54 -10.54 -14.94
N ASN A 714 15.16 -11.26 -13.99
CA ASN A 714 14.74 -12.59 -13.60
C ASN A 714 14.05 -12.58 -12.23
N HIS A 715 12.97 -13.35 -12.07
CA HIS A 715 12.28 -13.49 -10.78
C HIS A 715 13.12 -14.26 -9.76
N ASP A 716 14.03 -15.13 -10.21
CA ASP A 716 14.89 -15.95 -9.33
C ASP A 716 15.86 -15.09 -8.50
N ALA A 717 16.13 -13.85 -8.94
CA ALA A 717 16.88 -12.86 -8.16
C ALA A 717 16.14 -12.42 -6.88
N ILE A 718 14.81 -12.63 -6.77
CA ILE A 718 14.00 -12.23 -5.60
C ILE A 718 13.88 -13.39 -4.61
N THR A 719 14.57 -13.26 -3.47
CA THR A 719 14.24 -14.05 -2.27
C THR A 719 13.21 -13.27 -1.43
N ARG A 720 12.01 -13.81 -1.21
CA ARG A 720 11.01 -13.19 -0.31
C ARG A 720 11.31 -13.56 1.14
N LEU A 721 11.79 -12.60 1.94
CA LEU A 721 12.16 -12.81 3.34
C LEU A 721 10.94 -12.85 4.26
N THR A 722 9.85 -12.17 3.89
CA THR A 722 8.56 -12.19 4.61
C THR A 722 7.49 -12.91 3.78
N PRO A 723 7.52 -14.25 3.67
CA PRO A 723 6.58 -15.02 2.84
C PRO A 723 5.14 -15.02 3.36
N ASP A 724 4.92 -14.58 4.60
CA ASP A 724 3.61 -14.34 5.20
C ASP A 724 2.83 -13.23 4.49
N VAL A 725 3.53 -12.22 3.96
CA VAL A 725 2.96 -11.10 3.21
C VAL A 725 3.06 -11.32 1.68
N PRO A 726 1.94 -11.41 0.94
CA PRO A 726 1.94 -11.39 -0.53
C PRO A 726 2.43 -10.06 -1.09
N PHE A 727 2.85 -10.02 -2.37
CA PHE A 727 3.10 -8.74 -3.02
C PHE A 727 1.77 -7.95 -3.16
N PRO A 728 1.65 -6.75 -2.56
CA PRO A 728 0.41 -6.01 -2.59
C PRO A 728 0.15 -5.45 -4.00
N GLU A 729 -1.13 -5.24 -4.29
CA GLU A 729 -1.71 -4.92 -5.61
C GLU A 729 -1.59 -6.04 -6.66
N SER A 730 -0.46 -6.74 -6.81
CA SER A 730 -0.32 -7.83 -7.78
C SER A 730 -0.91 -9.16 -7.28
N GLU A 731 -0.49 -9.62 -6.10
CA GLU A 731 -0.94 -10.89 -5.50
C GLU A 731 -2.13 -10.68 -4.55
N ALA A 732 -2.17 -9.56 -3.82
CA ALA A 732 -3.26 -9.20 -2.90
C ALA A 732 -3.91 -7.84 -3.25
N SER A 733 -5.21 -7.68 -3.01
CA SER A 733 -5.91 -6.41 -3.27
C SER A 733 -5.57 -5.35 -2.21
N VAL A 734 -5.27 -4.12 -2.64
CA VAL A 734 -5.08 -2.96 -1.76
C VAL A 734 -6.40 -2.22 -1.59
N LEU A 735 -6.90 -2.04 -0.36
CA LEU A 735 -8.21 -1.43 -0.13
C LEU A 735 -8.19 0.09 -0.33
N ARG A 736 -9.19 0.69 -0.98
CA ARG A 736 -9.27 2.16 -1.16
C ARG A 736 -9.60 2.95 0.10
N SER A 737 -10.16 2.28 1.11
CA SER A 737 -10.45 2.79 2.45
C SER A 737 -10.73 1.59 3.38
N ARG A 738 -10.66 1.80 4.71
CA ARG A 738 -11.17 0.79 5.67
C ARG A 738 -12.64 0.48 5.33
N GLY A 739 -13.00 -0.81 5.39
CA GLY A 739 -14.34 -1.30 5.03
C GLY A 739 -14.69 -1.29 3.54
N SER A 740 -13.80 -0.82 2.64
CA SER A 740 -14.08 -0.84 1.20
C SER A 740 -14.06 -2.26 0.64
N THR A 741 -15.07 -2.59 -0.17
CA THR A 741 -15.07 -3.81 -1.01
C THR A 741 -14.33 -3.61 -2.33
N ARG A 742 -13.98 -2.36 -2.67
CA ARG A 742 -13.22 -1.97 -3.86
C ARG A 742 -11.77 -1.71 -3.48
N GLY A 743 -10.86 -2.27 -4.26
CA GLY A 743 -9.42 -2.12 -4.09
C GLY A 743 -8.68 -2.06 -5.43
N TRP A 744 -7.40 -1.73 -5.35
CA TRP A 744 -6.47 -1.72 -6.47
C TRP A 744 -5.89 -3.12 -6.67
N ARG A 745 -5.87 -3.58 -7.93
CA ARG A 745 -5.37 -4.90 -8.29
C ARG A 745 -4.77 -4.91 -9.70
N GLY A 746 -3.48 -5.22 -9.80
CA GLY A 746 -2.68 -5.21 -11.03
C GLY A 746 -1.99 -6.55 -11.25
N THR A 747 -2.71 -7.57 -11.72
CA THR A 747 -2.21 -8.95 -11.82
C THR A 747 -1.26 -9.22 -13.01
N ALA A 748 -0.75 -8.19 -13.69
CA ALA A 748 0.15 -8.44 -14.82
C ALA A 748 1.49 -9.00 -14.32
N GLY A 749 2.04 -10.02 -14.99
CA GLY A 749 3.29 -10.68 -14.58
C GLY A 749 3.15 -11.69 -13.45
N VAL A 750 1.99 -11.83 -12.79
CA VAL A 750 1.74 -12.93 -11.85
C VAL A 750 1.66 -14.24 -12.63
N ARG A 751 2.73 -15.04 -12.60
CA ARG A 751 2.85 -16.31 -13.33
C ARG A 751 2.01 -17.43 -12.71
N GLU A 752 1.94 -17.47 -11.37
CA GLU A 752 1.28 -18.52 -10.60
C GLU A 752 0.49 -17.94 -9.44
N THR A 753 -0.68 -18.53 -9.14
CA THR A 753 -1.47 -18.17 -7.96
C THR A 753 -0.94 -18.92 -6.73
N ARG A 754 -0.13 -18.23 -5.92
CA ARG A 754 0.35 -18.77 -4.63
C ARG A 754 -0.83 -19.02 -3.67
N PRO A 755 -0.81 -20.09 -2.85
CA PRO A 755 -1.76 -20.26 -1.75
C PRO A 755 -1.72 -19.05 -0.82
N VAL A 756 -2.89 -18.57 -0.38
CA VAL A 756 -2.97 -17.42 0.55
C VAL A 756 -2.40 -17.84 1.92
N PRO A 757 -1.33 -17.19 2.43
CA PRO A 757 -0.74 -17.54 3.73
C PRO A 757 -1.74 -17.46 4.88
N ARG A 758 -1.59 -18.30 5.92
CA ARG A 758 -2.46 -18.29 7.12
C ARG A 758 -2.49 -16.90 7.77
N ALA A 759 -1.33 -16.24 7.85
CA ALA A 759 -1.20 -14.86 8.32
C ALA A 759 -2.01 -13.85 7.47
N GLN A 760 -1.92 -13.90 6.14
CA GLN A 760 -2.71 -13.04 5.25
C GLN A 760 -4.22 -13.32 5.32
N LYS A 761 -4.66 -14.56 5.61
CA LYS A 761 -6.08 -14.84 5.85
C LYS A 761 -6.57 -14.25 7.18
N ARG A 762 -5.72 -14.32 8.21
CA ARG A 762 -5.96 -13.77 9.56
C ARG A 762 -5.99 -12.24 9.55
N TRP A 763 -5.00 -11.63 8.91
CA TRP A 763 -4.75 -10.19 8.83
C TRP A 763 -4.66 -9.71 7.37
N PRO A 764 -5.76 -9.70 6.59
CA PRO A 764 -5.71 -9.39 5.16
C PRO A 764 -5.14 -8.00 4.87
N GLY A 765 -3.99 -7.96 4.19
CA GLY A 765 -3.30 -6.72 3.83
C GLY A 765 -2.31 -6.22 4.88
N HIS A 766 -1.96 -7.02 5.89
CA HIS A 766 -0.81 -6.76 6.76
C HIS A 766 0.47 -6.55 5.95
N CYS A 767 1.38 -5.71 6.44
CA CYS A 767 2.54 -5.29 5.67
C CYS A 767 3.74 -4.85 6.53
N TYR A 768 4.91 -4.91 5.92
CA TYR A 768 6.17 -4.39 6.43
C TYR A 768 6.55 -3.10 5.67
N ARG A 769 7.42 -2.29 6.29
CA ARG A 769 7.99 -1.06 5.72
C ARG A 769 9.37 -0.79 6.33
N SER A 770 10.21 -0.03 5.62
CA SER A 770 11.50 0.50 6.05
C SER A 770 12.45 -0.57 6.62
N PRO A 771 12.85 -1.57 5.80
CA PRO A 771 13.83 -2.56 6.20
C PRO A 771 15.21 -1.93 6.44
N TYR A 772 15.87 -2.34 7.52
CA TYR A 772 17.28 -2.06 7.77
C TYR A 772 18.05 -3.38 7.93
N PRO A 773 18.87 -3.77 6.94
CA PRO A 773 19.64 -5.00 6.99
C PRO A 773 20.65 -5.03 8.14
N LEU A 774 20.73 -6.18 8.81
CA LEU A 774 21.77 -6.48 9.78
C LEU A 774 22.71 -7.57 9.23
N SER A 775 22.13 -8.60 8.62
CA SER A 775 22.80 -9.62 7.81
C SER A 775 21.93 -10.01 6.60
N GLU A 776 22.27 -11.06 5.86
CA GLU A 776 21.40 -11.57 4.78
C GLU A 776 20.09 -12.19 5.29
N THR A 777 20.07 -12.65 6.54
CA THR A 777 18.98 -13.41 7.15
C THR A 777 18.26 -12.64 8.24
N VAL A 778 18.85 -11.58 8.81
CA VAL A 778 18.29 -10.79 9.92
C VAL A 778 18.22 -9.29 9.58
N PHE A 779 17.10 -8.66 9.93
CA PHE A 779 16.87 -7.23 9.68
C PHE A 779 15.93 -6.59 10.70
N LEU A 780 15.98 -5.27 10.81
CA LEU A 780 14.95 -4.47 11.49
C LEU A 780 13.89 -4.04 10.48
N ALA A 781 12.63 -3.99 10.87
CA ALA A 781 11.55 -3.47 10.02
C ALA A 781 10.42 -2.87 10.85
N ALA A 782 9.67 -1.97 10.21
CA ALA A 782 8.37 -1.53 10.70
C ALA A 782 7.28 -2.50 10.22
N TYR A 783 6.30 -2.86 11.05
CA TYR A 783 5.24 -3.82 10.70
C TYR A 783 3.86 -3.47 11.27
N SER A 784 2.82 -3.81 10.50
CA SER A 784 1.40 -3.58 10.78
C SER A 784 0.57 -4.84 10.54
N TYR A 785 -0.34 -5.18 11.48
CA TYR A 785 -1.42 -6.16 11.26
C TYR A 785 -2.63 -5.53 10.54
N ASP A 786 -2.77 -4.21 10.61
CA ASP A 786 -3.82 -3.47 9.92
C ASP A 786 -3.66 -3.53 8.38
N PRO A 787 -4.78 -3.56 7.63
CA PRO A 787 -4.78 -3.60 6.17
C PRO A 787 -4.15 -2.36 5.58
N LEU A 788 -3.19 -2.54 4.65
CA LEU A 788 -2.67 -1.47 3.81
C LEU A 788 -3.79 -0.80 3.02
N ILE A 789 -4.04 0.47 3.34
CA ILE A 789 -4.98 1.32 2.62
C ILE A 789 -4.23 2.07 1.52
N GLY A 790 -4.81 2.07 0.31
CA GLY A 790 -4.35 2.80 -0.85
C GLY A 790 -5.25 3.98 -1.22
N GLU A 791 -4.98 4.56 -2.38
CA GLU A 791 -5.53 5.88 -2.72
C GLU A 791 -7.07 5.91 -2.89
N PRO A 792 -7.73 7.01 -2.48
CA PRO A 792 -7.12 8.28 -2.02
C PRO A 792 -6.89 8.36 -0.50
N SER A 793 -7.24 7.33 0.27
CA SER A 793 -7.39 7.45 1.73
C SER A 793 -6.06 7.46 2.50
N ALA A 794 -6.09 8.04 3.71
CA ALA A 794 -5.01 7.93 4.68
C ALA A 794 -4.96 6.54 5.34
N ASN A 795 -3.78 6.18 5.86
CA ASN A 795 -3.66 5.11 6.86
C ASN A 795 -3.69 5.72 8.28
N SER A 796 -3.94 4.88 9.29
CA SER A 796 -4.03 5.35 10.67
C SER A 796 -2.70 5.81 11.25
N ALA A 797 -2.77 6.76 12.19
CA ALA A 797 -1.62 7.36 12.84
C ALA A 797 -0.66 6.31 13.42
N ASN A 798 -1.20 5.28 14.08
CA ASN A 798 -0.53 4.23 14.86
C ASN A 798 -0.33 2.87 14.15
N MET A 799 -0.32 2.86 12.82
CA MET A 799 -0.25 1.63 12.01
C MET A 799 0.95 0.74 12.36
N PHE A 800 2.17 1.30 12.36
CA PHE A 800 3.42 0.52 12.44
C PHE A 800 4.11 0.51 13.81
N GLY A 801 4.60 -0.66 14.23
CA GLY A 801 5.59 -0.82 15.31
C GLY A 801 6.92 -1.35 14.76
N LEU A 802 8.00 -1.26 15.55
CA LEU A 802 9.35 -1.72 15.20
C LEU A 802 9.61 -3.15 15.66
N TYR A 803 10.19 -3.95 14.79
CA TYR A 803 10.49 -5.37 15.02
C TYR A 803 11.90 -5.71 14.54
N VAL A 804 12.50 -6.72 15.17
CA VAL A 804 13.55 -7.53 14.54
C VAL A 804 12.88 -8.75 13.89
N VAL A 805 13.33 -9.09 12.69
CA VAL A 805 12.73 -10.12 11.82
C VAL A 805 13.86 -10.97 11.24
N ASP A 806 13.63 -12.27 11.09
CA ASP A 806 14.51 -13.16 10.35
C ASP A 806 13.83 -13.83 9.13
N SER A 807 14.65 -14.37 8.22
CA SER A 807 14.21 -15.14 7.06
C SER A 807 13.57 -16.50 7.39
N TYR A 808 13.59 -16.91 8.66
CA TYR A 808 13.03 -18.18 9.12
C TYR A 808 11.58 -18.05 9.59
N GLY A 809 11.06 -16.82 9.65
CA GLY A 809 9.70 -16.49 10.05
C GLY A 809 9.57 -16.06 11.51
N ASN A 810 10.68 -15.87 12.24
CA ASN A 810 10.62 -15.30 13.58
C ASN A 810 10.53 -13.77 13.50
N ARG A 811 9.68 -13.20 14.35
CA ARG A 811 9.48 -11.75 14.48
C ARG A 811 9.30 -11.41 15.96
N GLU A 812 10.07 -10.44 16.44
CA GLU A 812 10.03 -9.99 17.84
C GLU A 812 9.81 -8.48 17.91
N LEU A 813 8.78 -8.08 18.67
CA LEU A 813 8.47 -6.66 18.92
C LEU A 813 9.62 -6.01 19.70
N LEU A 814 10.16 -4.91 19.17
CA LEU A 814 11.16 -4.07 19.86
C LEU A 814 10.50 -2.85 20.51
N TYR A 815 9.61 -2.18 19.77
CA TYR A 815 8.90 -0.97 20.23
C TYR A 815 7.59 -0.79 19.46
N ARG A 816 6.54 -0.34 20.12
CA ARG A 816 5.31 0.12 19.47
C ARG A 816 4.71 1.24 20.31
N ASP A 817 4.40 2.35 19.64
CA ASP A 817 3.57 3.42 20.17
C ASP A 817 2.13 3.21 19.66
N PRO A 818 1.15 2.92 20.54
CA PRO A 818 -0.26 2.76 20.18
C PRO A 818 -0.97 4.01 19.64
N ASN A 819 -0.33 5.19 19.69
CA ASN A 819 -0.86 6.46 19.23
C ASN A 819 -0.19 6.95 17.93
N THR A 820 1.05 6.53 17.63
CA THR A 820 1.82 6.98 16.43
C THR A 820 2.70 5.88 15.82
N SER A 821 2.80 5.82 14.49
CA SER A 821 3.60 4.83 13.77
C SER A 821 5.09 5.09 13.99
N SER A 822 5.84 4.03 14.26
CA SER A 822 7.29 4.06 14.39
C SER A 822 7.93 3.49 13.13
N LEU A 823 8.85 4.23 12.50
CA LEU A 823 9.41 3.96 11.18
C LEU A 823 10.94 4.20 11.14
N TRP A 824 11.59 3.66 10.10
CA TRP A 824 13.03 3.78 9.81
C TRP A 824 13.96 3.44 11.00
N PRO A 825 13.90 2.22 11.55
CA PRO A 825 14.81 1.79 12.61
C PRO A 825 16.25 1.68 12.11
N MET A 826 17.21 2.29 12.81
CA MET A 826 18.65 2.25 12.50
C MET A 826 19.47 2.04 13.78
N PRO A 827 20.43 1.09 13.85
CA PRO A 827 21.34 0.97 14.99
C PRO A 827 22.23 2.21 15.14
N VAL A 828 22.29 2.81 16.33
CA VAL A 828 23.13 3.97 16.63
C VAL A 828 24.56 3.50 16.92
N ARG A 829 25.30 3.25 15.85
CA ARG A 829 26.73 2.89 15.89
C ARG A 829 27.46 3.40 14.66
N ALA A 830 28.79 3.48 14.75
CA ALA A 830 29.63 3.65 13.57
C ALA A 830 29.46 2.45 12.61
N ARG A 831 29.53 2.72 11.31
CA ARG A 831 29.43 1.73 10.22
C ARG A 831 30.55 1.97 9.20
N PRO A 832 30.97 0.94 8.43
CA PRO A 832 31.91 1.14 7.35
C PRO A 832 31.46 2.25 6.38
N ARG A 833 32.37 3.17 6.07
CA ARG A 833 32.18 4.19 5.03
C ARG A 833 32.55 3.55 3.69
N PRO A 834 31.63 3.48 2.70
CA PRO A 834 31.97 2.98 1.37
C PRO A 834 33.08 3.80 0.69
N PRO A 835 33.72 3.27 -0.36
CA PRO A 835 34.72 4.00 -1.13
C PRO A 835 34.18 5.35 -1.65
N VAL A 836 35.06 6.35 -1.71
CA VAL A 836 34.75 7.62 -2.39
C VAL A 836 34.94 7.41 -3.89
N ILE A 837 33.85 7.43 -4.64
CA ILE A 837 33.91 7.55 -6.10
C ILE A 837 34.24 9.02 -6.42
N PRO A 838 35.32 9.32 -7.18
CA PRO A 838 35.65 10.68 -7.57
C PRO A 838 34.54 11.32 -8.42
N ASP A 839 34.32 12.62 -8.21
CA ASP A 839 33.49 13.45 -9.09
C ASP A 839 34.25 13.70 -10.39
N VAL A 840 33.66 13.32 -11.52
CA VAL A 840 34.28 13.50 -12.86
C VAL A 840 33.64 14.62 -13.66
N CYS A 841 32.70 15.37 -13.08
CA CYS A 841 32.00 16.43 -13.76
C CYS A 841 32.83 17.71 -13.85
N GLU A 842 32.83 18.34 -15.02
CA GLU A 842 33.46 19.65 -15.21
C GLU A 842 32.63 20.79 -14.59
N ALA A 843 33.28 21.90 -14.26
CA ALA A 843 32.57 23.11 -13.82
C ALA A 843 31.66 23.62 -14.95
N PRO A 844 30.39 24.00 -14.68
CA PRO A 844 29.47 24.45 -15.72
C PRO A 844 30.01 25.64 -16.54
N SER A 845 30.28 25.40 -17.82
CA SER A 845 30.75 26.41 -18.77
C SER A 845 29.60 26.96 -19.62
N PRO A 846 29.39 28.29 -19.69
CA PRO A 846 28.40 28.89 -20.59
C PRO A 846 28.69 28.66 -22.08
N ARG A 847 29.86 28.14 -22.45
CA ARG A 847 30.31 27.99 -23.85
C ARG A 847 30.24 26.56 -24.40
N GLU A 848 30.33 25.54 -23.55
CA GLU A 848 30.33 24.13 -23.99
C GLU A 848 29.50 23.24 -23.06
N ASN A 849 28.17 23.33 -23.18
CA ASN A 849 27.23 22.54 -22.38
C ASN A 849 26.95 21.16 -23.03
N LEU A 850 28.01 20.42 -23.39
CA LEU A 850 27.95 19.17 -24.16
C LEU A 850 28.77 18.04 -23.53
N GLY A 851 28.18 16.85 -23.44
CA GLY A 851 28.87 15.60 -23.13
C GLY A 851 29.06 14.74 -24.38
N THR A 852 29.71 13.59 -24.24
CA THR A 852 29.99 12.63 -25.32
C THR A 852 29.27 11.30 -25.08
N PHE A 853 28.68 10.73 -26.12
CA PHE A 853 28.26 9.33 -26.14
C PHE A 853 29.16 8.50 -27.06
N VAL A 854 29.48 7.29 -26.62
CA VAL A 854 30.08 6.21 -27.41
C VAL A 854 29.14 5.00 -27.38
N VAL A 855 28.78 4.48 -28.54
CA VAL A 855 28.06 3.20 -28.67
C VAL A 855 29.01 2.24 -29.36
N GLN A 856 29.32 1.12 -28.70
CA GLN A 856 30.28 0.14 -29.24
C GLN A 856 29.71 -0.53 -30.50
N ASN A 857 28.51 -1.13 -30.42
CA ASN A 857 27.85 -1.72 -31.58
C ASN A 857 26.33 -1.72 -31.42
N VAL A 858 25.62 -0.87 -32.18
CA VAL A 858 24.15 -0.74 -32.17
C VAL A 858 23.40 -2.03 -32.53
N THR A 859 24.06 -3.03 -33.14
CA THR A 859 23.44 -4.31 -33.53
C THR A 859 23.37 -5.31 -32.38
N LEU A 860 24.12 -5.08 -31.29
CA LEU A 860 24.02 -5.86 -30.05
C LEU A 860 22.80 -5.38 -29.24
N SER A 861 21.62 -5.89 -29.57
CA SER A 861 20.35 -5.42 -29.00
C SER A 861 19.58 -6.48 -28.21
N ALA A 862 18.78 -6.03 -27.22
CA ALA A 862 17.67 -6.81 -26.67
C ALA A 862 16.32 -6.11 -26.91
N PRO A 863 15.31 -6.80 -27.49
CA PRO A 863 15.44 -8.06 -28.22
C PRO A 863 16.40 -7.95 -29.41
N ALA A 864 16.94 -9.07 -29.88
CA ALA A 864 17.82 -9.12 -31.03
C ALA A 864 17.14 -8.57 -32.29
N LEU A 865 17.89 -7.82 -33.12
CA LEU A 865 17.40 -7.33 -34.40
C LEU A 865 17.14 -8.51 -35.37
N PRO A 866 16.15 -8.42 -36.29
CA PRO A 866 15.85 -9.50 -37.23
C PRO A 866 17.05 -9.87 -38.12
N ALA A 867 17.16 -11.16 -38.48
CA ALA A 867 18.24 -11.63 -39.35
C ALA A 867 18.34 -10.83 -40.66
N GLY A 868 19.55 -10.44 -41.05
CA GLY A 868 19.82 -9.56 -42.20
C GLY A 868 19.74 -8.05 -41.92
N THR A 869 19.32 -7.61 -40.73
CA THR A 869 19.25 -6.18 -40.38
C THR A 869 20.53 -5.61 -39.75
N GLY A 870 21.58 -6.40 -39.52
CA GLY A 870 22.83 -5.93 -38.90
C GLY A 870 23.46 -4.74 -39.63
N ASN A 871 23.54 -4.79 -40.96
CA ASN A 871 24.03 -3.67 -41.77
C ASN A 871 22.97 -2.58 -42.04
N ALA A 872 21.76 -2.68 -41.47
CA ALA A 872 20.66 -1.77 -41.78
C ALA A 872 20.68 -0.47 -40.98
N VAL A 873 21.25 -0.45 -39.77
CA VAL A 873 21.33 0.77 -38.97
C VAL A 873 22.34 1.75 -39.58
N LYS A 874 21.88 2.93 -40.02
CA LYS A 874 22.73 3.96 -40.66
C LYS A 874 22.94 5.20 -39.80
N SER A 875 22.04 5.45 -38.86
CA SER A 875 22.11 6.58 -37.93
C SER A 875 21.32 6.32 -36.67
N LEU A 876 21.62 7.07 -35.62
CA LEU A 876 20.77 7.18 -34.43
C LEU A 876 19.99 8.49 -34.49
N ARG A 877 18.68 8.46 -34.24
CA ARG A 877 17.91 9.68 -33.93
C ARG A 877 18.08 10.03 -32.47
N VAL A 878 18.46 11.28 -32.19
CA VAL A 878 18.56 11.83 -30.83
C VAL A 878 17.27 12.61 -30.54
N ILE A 879 16.52 12.16 -29.55
CA ILE A 879 15.22 12.74 -29.15
C ILE A 879 15.31 13.18 -27.70
N GLN A 880 14.88 14.40 -27.42
CA GLN A 880 14.68 14.87 -26.05
C GLN A 880 13.24 14.60 -25.60
N VAL A 881 13.08 14.13 -24.37
CA VAL A 881 11.79 13.99 -23.68
C VAL A 881 11.55 15.21 -22.82
N LEU A 882 10.44 15.91 -23.09
CA LEU A 882 10.11 17.19 -22.47
C LEU A 882 9.42 16.98 -21.11
N PRO A 883 9.87 17.64 -20.02
CA PRO A 883 9.13 17.69 -18.77
C PRO A 883 7.71 18.25 -18.95
N LYS A 884 6.74 17.70 -18.21
CA LYS A 884 5.36 18.19 -18.25
C LYS A 884 5.16 19.39 -17.33
N THR A 885 4.67 20.51 -17.87
CA THR A 885 4.52 21.78 -17.15
C THR A 885 3.15 21.99 -16.47
N THR A 886 2.19 21.08 -16.62
CA THR A 886 0.82 21.20 -16.06
C THR A 886 0.45 20.05 -15.12
N PHE A 887 -0.55 20.23 -14.26
CA PHE A 887 -0.77 19.33 -13.12
C PHE A 887 -1.49 18.01 -13.47
N HIS A 888 -2.54 18.03 -14.30
CA HIS A 888 -3.39 16.85 -14.50
C HIS A 888 -2.98 16.02 -15.73
N ALA A 889 -3.11 14.71 -15.64
CA ALA A 889 -2.91 13.80 -16.77
C ALA A 889 -3.77 14.21 -17.98
N ASN A 890 -3.19 14.20 -19.18
CA ASN A 890 -3.86 14.55 -20.43
C ASN A 890 -4.54 15.94 -20.47
N ASN A 891 -4.21 16.87 -19.55
CA ASN A 891 -4.72 18.23 -19.57
C ASN A 891 -3.57 19.27 -19.58
N PRO A 892 -3.18 19.80 -20.75
CA PRO A 892 -3.64 19.40 -22.08
C PRO A 892 -3.05 18.06 -22.56
N ARG A 893 -3.53 17.56 -23.70
CA ARG A 893 -2.94 16.41 -24.42
C ARG A 893 -1.85 16.89 -25.37
N VAL A 894 -0.81 16.10 -25.56
CA VAL A 894 0.22 16.33 -26.62
C VAL A 894 -0.04 15.49 -27.89
N GLY A 895 -0.90 14.47 -27.82
CA GLY A 895 -1.33 13.63 -28.92
C GLY A 895 -2.48 12.70 -28.52
N GLN A 896 -2.81 11.71 -29.35
CA GLN A 896 -3.86 10.72 -29.03
C GLN A 896 -3.45 9.76 -27.89
N ALA A 897 -2.14 9.46 -27.78
CA ALA A 897 -1.61 8.54 -26.78
C ALA A 897 -1.90 9.02 -25.34
N ASN A 898 -2.40 8.11 -24.52
CA ASN A 898 -2.75 8.36 -23.12
C ASN A 898 -1.48 8.55 -22.28
N ALA A 899 -1.43 9.64 -21.50
CA ALA A 899 -0.30 10.02 -20.63
C ALA A 899 1.05 10.14 -21.37
N SER A 900 1.01 10.51 -22.66
CA SER A 900 2.17 10.58 -23.53
C SER A 900 3.21 11.62 -23.06
N PRO A 901 4.53 11.30 -23.11
CA PRO A 901 5.59 12.30 -23.01
C PRO A 901 5.49 13.34 -24.14
N GLY A 902 5.85 14.59 -23.84
CA GLY A 902 6.24 15.54 -24.88
C GLY A 902 7.63 15.18 -25.41
N LYS A 903 7.91 15.47 -26.68
CA LYS A 903 9.22 15.18 -27.30
C LYS A 903 9.65 16.30 -28.24
N GLN A 904 10.94 16.38 -28.49
CA GLN A 904 11.49 17.08 -29.65
C GLN A 904 12.67 16.31 -30.25
N VAL A 905 12.79 16.33 -31.58
CA VAL A 905 13.90 15.67 -32.28
C VAL A 905 15.05 16.65 -32.38
N LEU A 906 16.17 16.34 -31.72
CA LEU A 906 17.36 17.17 -31.83
C LEU A 906 18.01 16.98 -33.21
N GLY A 907 17.99 15.74 -33.71
CA GLY A 907 18.48 15.41 -35.04
C GLY A 907 18.94 13.96 -35.16
N THR A 908 19.90 13.72 -36.04
CA THR A 908 20.54 12.41 -36.24
C THR A 908 22.06 12.49 -36.12
N VAL A 909 22.67 11.35 -35.79
CA VAL A 909 24.13 11.15 -35.75
C VAL A 909 24.49 9.87 -36.52
N PRO A 910 25.62 9.83 -37.23
CA PRO A 910 25.99 8.67 -38.06
C PRO A 910 26.34 7.45 -37.21
N VAL A 911 26.05 6.27 -37.77
CA VAL A 911 26.54 4.97 -37.30
C VAL A 911 27.49 4.42 -38.36
N GLU A 912 28.67 3.97 -37.93
CA GLU A 912 29.69 3.40 -38.80
C GLU A 912 29.34 1.98 -39.26
N SER A 913 30.04 1.45 -40.26
CA SER A 913 29.77 0.11 -40.80
C SER A 913 30.07 -1.06 -39.84
N ASP A 914 30.83 -0.82 -38.76
CA ASP A 914 31.03 -1.78 -37.66
C ASP A 914 29.92 -1.71 -36.58
N GLY A 915 28.94 -0.83 -36.76
CA GLY A 915 27.86 -0.56 -35.82
C GLY A 915 28.20 0.46 -34.72
N SER A 916 29.42 1.02 -34.71
CA SER A 916 29.84 1.98 -33.68
C SER A 916 29.29 3.39 -33.94
N ALA A 917 29.10 4.17 -32.87
CA ALA A 917 28.73 5.58 -32.95
C ALA A 917 29.46 6.41 -31.90
N HIS A 918 29.83 7.65 -32.25
CA HIS A 918 30.58 8.57 -31.40
C HIS A 918 30.12 10.00 -31.68
N PHE A 919 29.49 10.66 -30.70
CA PHE A 919 28.80 11.94 -30.91
C PHE A 919 28.69 12.81 -29.66
N LYS A 920 28.56 14.12 -29.87
CA LYS A 920 28.25 15.10 -28.81
C LYS A 920 26.75 15.20 -28.59
N ALA A 921 26.33 15.38 -27.34
CA ALA A 921 24.94 15.54 -26.93
C ALA A 921 24.82 16.59 -25.80
N PRO A 922 23.67 17.28 -25.68
CA PRO A 922 23.46 18.23 -24.58
C PRO A 922 23.41 17.53 -23.23
N VAL A 923 24.03 18.15 -22.23
CA VAL A 923 24.01 17.69 -20.83
C VAL A 923 22.72 18.14 -20.14
N ASN A 924 22.42 17.58 -18.95
CA ASN A 924 21.21 17.87 -18.16
C ASN A 924 19.88 17.72 -18.94
N THR A 925 19.92 16.96 -20.04
CA THR A 925 18.82 16.83 -21.00
C THR A 925 18.35 15.38 -21.02
N PRO A 926 17.04 15.08 -20.82
CA PRO A 926 16.52 13.71 -20.91
C PRO A 926 16.47 13.25 -22.37
N LEU A 927 17.37 12.34 -22.74
CA LEU A 927 17.56 11.86 -24.11
C LEU A 927 17.11 10.40 -24.26
N LEU A 928 16.52 10.09 -25.42
CA LEU A 928 16.30 8.72 -25.90
C LEU A 928 16.79 8.58 -27.34
N PHE A 929 17.12 7.35 -27.71
CA PHE A 929 17.65 7.03 -29.04
C PHE A 929 16.72 6.12 -29.85
N GLN A 930 16.75 6.28 -31.17
CA GLN A 930 16.14 5.35 -32.12
C GLN A 930 17.19 4.90 -33.13
N ALA A 931 17.34 3.59 -33.34
CA ALA A 931 18.17 3.04 -34.41
C ALA A 931 17.42 3.18 -35.75
N LEU A 932 17.98 3.90 -36.71
CA LEU A 932 17.33 4.21 -37.99
C LEU A 932 17.88 3.39 -39.15
N ASP A 933 16.99 2.94 -40.04
CA ASP A 933 17.37 2.37 -41.33
C ASP A 933 17.84 3.42 -42.36
N GLU A 934 18.27 2.96 -43.54
CA GLU A 934 18.69 3.80 -44.68
C GLU A 934 17.63 4.80 -45.17
N LYS A 935 16.34 4.58 -44.83
CA LYS A 935 15.22 5.49 -45.14
C LYS A 935 14.86 6.39 -43.95
N GLY A 936 15.68 6.41 -42.90
CA GLY A 936 15.48 7.18 -41.68
C GLY A 936 14.38 6.66 -40.75
N ARG A 937 13.92 5.40 -40.92
CA ARG A 937 12.80 4.83 -40.15
C ARG A 937 13.31 4.09 -38.93
N SER A 938 12.70 4.32 -37.77
CA SER A 938 13.03 3.62 -36.52
C SER A 938 12.83 2.11 -36.64
N ILE A 939 13.92 1.35 -36.61
CA ILE A 939 13.94 -0.11 -36.45
C ILE A 939 13.55 -0.45 -35.01
N GLN A 940 14.20 0.19 -34.03
CA GLN A 940 13.99 0.00 -32.60
C GLN A 940 14.11 1.34 -31.87
N SER A 941 13.31 1.55 -30.82
CA SER A 941 13.32 2.75 -29.98
C SER A 941 13.63 2.42 -28.53
N MET A 942 14.52 3.20 -27.90
CA MET A 942 14.68 3.22 -26.46
C MET A 942 13.37 3.70 -25.81
N ARG A 943 12.79 2.89 -24.90
CA ARG A 943 11.56 3.21 -24.15
C ARG A 943 11.92 3.68 -22.73
N SER A 944 12.92 4.56 -22.64
CA SER A 944 13.54 5.04 -21.40
C SER A 944 14.21 6.39 -21.69
N VAL A 945 14.84 7.01 -20.69
CA VAL A 945 15.74 8.16 -20.92
C VAL A 945 17.10 7.95 -20.24
N THR A 946 18.14 8.45 -20.91
CA THR A 946 19.47 8.69 -20.35
C THR A 946 19.76 10.20 -20.37
N TYR A 947 20.83 10.63 -19.71
CA TYR A 947 21.31 12.00 -19.71
C TYR A 947 22.82 12.00 -19.43
N LEU A 948 23.47 13.14 -19.63
CA LEU A 948 24.88 13.37 -19.33
C LEU A 948 25.04 14.52 -18.35
N GLN A 949 26.04 14.44 -17.49
CA GLN A 949 26.57 15.58 -16.72
C GLN A 949 27.58 16.41 -17.55
N PRO A 950 27.91 17.65 -17.16
CA PRO A 950 28.99 18.43 -17.77
C PRO A 950 30.32 17.66 -17.82
N GLY A 951 30.94 17.57 -19.01
CA GLY A 951 32.18 16.82 -19.25
C GLY A 951 32.02 15.30 -19.37
N GLU A 952 30.85 14.71 -19.07
CA GLU A 952 30.68 13.27 -19.06
C GLU A 952 30.87 12.63 -20.45
N THR A 953 31.63 11.53 -20.48
CA THR A 953 31.65 10.59 -21.60
C THR A 953 31.02 9.28 -21.16
N ALA A 954 29.83 8.97 -21.69
CA ALA A 954 29.13 7.72 -21.42
C ALA A 954 29.32 6.72 -22.56
N SER A 955 29.47 5.44 -22.22
CA SER A 955 29.62 4.34 -23.18
C SER A 955 28.58 3.24 -22.95
N CYS A 956 28.03 2.67 -24.02
CA CYS A 956 27.25 1.42 -23.95
C CYS A 956 27.74 0.39 -24.98
N ILE A 957 27.52 -0.89 -24.68
CA ILE A 957 27.97 -1.97 -25.56
C ILE A 957 27.04 -2.06 -26.78
N GLY A 958 25.74 -1.83 -26.60
CA GLY A 958 24.78 -1.79 -27.71
C GLY A 958 23.45 -1.15 -27.35
N CYS A 959 22.37 -1.71 -27.91
CA CYS A 959 21.01 -1.20 -27.82
C CYS A 959 20.18 -2.03 -26.83
N HIS A 960 20.29 -1.74 -25.53
CA HIS A 960 19.77 -2.59 -24.45
C HIS A 960 20.43 -3.98 -24.41
N GLU A 961 21.75 -4.07 -24.51
CA GLU A 961 22.47 -5.32 -24.24
C GLU A 961 22.18 -5.88 -22.84
N PRO A 962 22.37 -7.19 -22.59
CA PRO A 962 22.40 -7.72 -21.23
C PRO A 962 23.58 -7.10 -20.45
N ARG A 963 23.29 -6.21 -19.49
CA ARG A 963 24.31 -5.37 -18.81
C ARG A 963 25.29 -6.13 -17.91
N LEU A 964 25.05 -7.43 -17.65
CA LEU A 964 25.97 -8.31 -16.93
C LEU A 964 26.99 -9.00 -17.87
N SER A 965 26.84 -8.84 -19.18
CA SER A 965 27.80 -9.37 -20.16
C SER A 965 29.07 -8.53 -20.22
N ALA A 966 30.22 -9.19 -20.35
CA ALA A 966 31.45 -8.51 -20.73
C ALA A 966 31.32 -7.90 -22.15
N PRO A 967 31.94 -6.73 -22.41
CA PRO A 967 32.00 -6.18 -23.77
C PRO A 967 32.74 -7.17 -24.70
N PRO A 968 32.24 -7.41 -25.92
CA PRO A 968 32.97 -8.23 -26.89
C PRO A 968 34.25 -7.51 -27.31
N PHE A 969 35.33 -8.27 -27.50
CA PHE A 969 36.62 -7.71 -27.91
C PHE A 969 36.57 -7.22 -29.37
N GLN A 970 36.82 -5.93 -29.59
CA GLN A 970 36.98 -5.32 -30.91
C GLN A 970 38.27 -4.48 -30.91
N ASN A 971 39.17 -4.71 -31.87
CA ASN A 971 40.51 -4.12 -31.89
C ASN A 971 40.51 -2.58 -31.87
N THR A 972 39.59 -1.94 -32.61
CA THR A 972 39.41 -0.47 -32.63
C THR A 972 38.02 -0.18 -33.21
N LEU A 973 37.25 0.69 -32.56
CA LEU A 973 35.94 1.14 -33.07
C LEU A 973 36.14 2.21 -34.16
N MET A 974 35.49 2.06 -35.30
CA MET A 974 35.59 3.02 -36.42
C MET A 974 35.20 4.43 -35.98
N ALA A 975 34.16 4.59 -35.15
CA ALA A 975 33.67 5.89 -34.70
C ALA A 975 34.67 6.65 -33.80
N LEU A 976 35.63 5.95 -33.16
CA LEU A 976 36.69 6.55 -32.35
C LEU A 976 37.92 6.98 -33.18
N GLN A 977 38.00 6.61 -34.47
CA GLN A 977 39.07 7.06 -35.37
C GLN A 977 38.89 8.51 -35.85
N ARG A 978 37.82 9.18 -35.40
CA ARG A 978 37.45 10.56 -35.73
C ARG A 978 36.86 11.27 -34.51
N PRO A 979 36.85 12.62 -34.46
CA PRO A 979 36.16 13.36 -33.41
C PRO A 979 34.66 13.01 -33.33
N PRO A 980 34.02 13.23 -32.17
CA PRO A 980 32.59 12.98 -31.99
C PRO A 980 31.78 13.84 -32.97
N SER A 981 30.80 13.22 -33.63
CA SER A 981 29.89 13.95 -34.52
C SER A 981 29.05 14.99 -33.78
N PRO A 982 28.84 16.19 -34.34
CA PRO A 982 27.72 17.03 -33.95
C PRO A 982 26.40 16.39 -34.39
N ILE A 983 25.28 16.81 -33.80
CA ILE A 983 23.94 16.38 -34.19
C ILE A 983 23.52 17.12 -35.46
N THR A 984 23.23 16.37 -36.54
CA THR A 984 22.64 16.93 -37.77
C THR A 984 21.16 17.21 -37.53
N ALA A 985 20.76 18.48 -37.60
CA ALA A 985 19.41 18.92 -37.24
C ALA A 985 18.29 18.17 -37.98
N GLY A 986 17.22 17.83 -37.25
CA GLY A 986 16.03 17.17 -37.81
C GLY A 986 15.17 18.10 -38.69
N PRO A 987 14.14 17.55 -39.36
CA PRO A 987 13.29 18.33 -40.28
C PRO A 987 12.52 19.43 -39.54
N ASP A 988 12.33 20.57 -40.22
CA ASP A 988 11.65 21.73 -39.64
C ASP A 988 10.26 21.39 -39.06
N GLY A 989 9.95 21.88 -37.86
CA GLY A 989 8.74 21.52 -37.09
C GLY A 989 8.90 20.28 -36.20
N SER A 990 10.09 19.68 -36.12
CA SER A 990 10.39 18.59 -35.16
C SER A 990 11.03 19.07 -33.85
N LYS A 991 11.50 20.33 -33.79
CA LYS A 991 12.06 20.97 -32.59
C LYS A 991 11.52 22.41 -32.37
N PRO A 992 10.70 22.66 -31.33
CA PRO A 992 9.88 21.67 -30.64
C PRO A 992 8.87 21.03 -31.60
N PHE A 993 8.38 19.84 -31.28
CA PHE A 993 7.50 19.09 -32.17
C PHE A 993 6.20 19.84 -32.49
N SER A 994 5.77 19.86 -33.74
CA SER A 994 4.52 20.52 -34.18
C SER A 994 3.99 19.84 -35.45
N TYR A 995 2.87 19.12 -35.36
CA TYR A 995 2.28 18.46 -36.52
C TYR A 995 1.86 19.42 -37.65
N PRO A 996 1.27 20.61 -37.37
CA PRO A 996 0.93 21.58 -38.41
C PRO A 996 2.15 22.19 -39.13
N LEU A 997 3.32 22.25 -38.48
CA LEU A 997 4.57 22.64 -39.14
C LEU A 997 5.22 21.45 -39.87
N LEU A 998 5.30 20.29 -39.21
CA LEU A 998 6.03 19.12 -39.72
C LEU A 998 5.29 18.43 -40.87
N VAL A 999 4.04 18.00 -40.65
CA VAL A 999 3.32 17.09 -41.54
C VAL A 999 2.38 17.82 -42.51
N GLN A 1000 1.65 18.82 -42.03
CA GLN A 1000 0.61 19.46 -42.85
C GLN A 1000 1.14 20.08 -44.17
N PRO A 1001 2.37 20.64 -44.28
CA PRO A 1001 2.88 21.13 -45.56
C PRO A 1001 3.01 20.03 -46.63
N VAL A 1002 3.39 18.81 -46.22
CA VAL A 1002 3.46 17.64 -47.11
C VAL A 1002 2.06 17.28 -47.62
N LEU A 1003 1.06 17.29 -46.72
CA LEU A 1003 -0.34 17.02 -47.09
C LEU A 1003 -0.92 18.12 -47.99
N ASN A 1004 -0.62 19.39 -47.73
CA ASN A 1004 -1.06 20.51 -48.56
C ASN A 1004 -0.52 20.39 -49.99
N LYS A 1005 0.76 20.03 -50.13
CA LYS A 1005 1.46 19.86 -51.40
C LYS A 1005 0.95 18.66 -52.22
N HIS A 1006 0.61 17.55 -51.57
CA HIS A 1006 0.42 16.25 -52.24
C HIS A 1006 -0.96 15.60 -52.10
N CYS A 1007 -1.78 15.99 -51.11
CA CYS A 1007 -2.98 15.23 -50.72
C CYS A 1007 -4.26 16.06 -50.64
N VAL A 1008 -4.20 17.30 -50.13
CA VAL A 1008 -5.38 18.13 -49.80
C VAL A 1008 -6.24 18.42 -51.03
N THR A 1009 -5.67 18.52 -52.23
CA THR A 1009 -6.42 18.75 -53.48
C THR A 1009 -7.47 17.68 -53.78
N CYS A 1010 -7.23 16.42 -53.42
CA CYS A 1010 -8.22 15.33 -53.52
C CYS A 1010 -8.95 15.06 -52.18
N HIS A 1011 -8.32 15.40 -51.05
CA HIS A 1011 -8.80 15.10 -49.70
C HIS A 1011 -9.34 16.34 -48.97
N SER A 1012 -10.18 17.13 -49.65
CA SER A 1012 -10.85 18.31 -49.09
C SER A 1012 -12.25 18.51 -49.68
N GLY A 1013 -12.90 19.63 -49.34
CA GLY A 1013 -14.25 19.97 -49.80
C GLY A 1013 -15.37 19.18 -49.10
N SER A 1014 -16.58 19.26 -49.64
CA SER A 1014 -17.78 18.62 -49.08
C SER A 1014 -17.87 17.11 -49.35
N LYS A 1015 -17.10 16.58 -50.31
CA LYS A 1015 -17.02 15.16 -50.67
C LYS A 1015 -15.55 14.75 -50.90
N PRO A 1016 -14.71 14.72 -49.84
CA PRO A 1016 -13.29 14.37 -49.97
C PRO A 1016 -13.12 12.92 -50.44
N ALA A 1017 -12.06 12.65 -51.22
CA ALA A 1017 -11.79 11.31 -51.75
C ALA A 1017 -11.72 10.26 -50.62
N GLY A 1018 -12.43 9.14 -50.81
CA GLY A 1018 -12.54 8.06 -49.82
C GLY A 1018 -13.22 8.46 -48.49
N GLY A 1019 -13.86 9.63 -48.41
CA GLY A 1019 -14.42 10.17 -47.16
C GLY A 1019 -13.36 10.69 -46.17
N ILE A 1020 -12.11 10.84 -46.60
CA ILE A 1020 -10.99 11.23 -45.74
C ILE A 1020 -10.62 12.69 -46.03
N ALA A 1021 -10.98 13.60 -45.11
CA ALA A 1021 -10.52 14.97 -45.13
C ALA A 1021 -9.11 15.07 -44.51
N LEU A 1022 -8.17 15.70 -45.22
CA LEU A 1022 -6.77 15.88 -44.82
C LEU A 1022 -6.38 17.37 -44.68
N THR A 1023 -7.37 18.23 -44.42
CA THR A 1023 -7.15 19.68 -44.28
C THR A 1023 -6.53 20.04 -42.92
N ALA A 1024 -5.94 21.24 -42.85
CA ALA A 1024 -5.42 21.84 -41.62
C ALA A 1024 -6.54 22.36 -40.68
N LYS A 1025 -7.82 22.20 -41.03
CA LYS A 1025 -8.94 22.73 -40.25
C LYS A 1025 -9.00 22.08 -38.87
N SER A 1026 -9.25 22.89 -37.85
CA SER A 1026 -9.37 22.44 -36.46
C SER A 1026 -10.57 21.50 -36.29
N GLU A 1027 -10.34 20.33 -35.70
CA GLU A 1027 -11.35 19.34 -35.34
C GLU A 1027 -11.07 18.86 -33.91
N LYS A 1028 -11.89 19.32 -32.95
CA LYS A 1028 -11.66 19.13 -31.51
C LYS A 1028 -10.30 19.70 -31.09
N GLN A 1029 -9.44 18.90 -30.46
CA GLN A 1029 -8.13 19.31 -29.92
C GLN A 1029 -7.00 19.36 -30.97
N PHE A 1030 -7.24 18.90 -32.20
CA PHE A 1030 -6.23 18.71 -33.25
C PHE A 1030 -6.78 19.18 -34.62
N THR A 1031 -6.17 18.77 -35.74
CA THR A 1031 -6.72 18.98 -37.10
C THR A 1031 -7.52 17.77 -37.62
N GLU A 1032 -8.36 18.01 -38.63
CA GLU A 1032 -9.03 16.95 -39.41
C GLU A 1032 -8.02 15.90 -39.90
N SER A 1033 -6.93 16.35 -40.55
CA SER A 1033 -5.83 15.52 -41.06
C SER A 1033 -5.23 14.57 -40.00
N TYR A 1034 -4.85 15.11 -38.85
CA TYR A 1034 -4.30 14.32 -37.75
C TYR A 1034 -5.28 13.26 -37.28
N ASN A 1035 -6.53 13.65 -37.01
CA ASN A 1035 -7.58 12.77 -36.48
C ASN A 1035 -7.96 11.62 -37.44
N ARG A 1036 -7.71 11.77 -38.75
CA ARG A 1036 -7.83 10.68 -39.73
C ARG A 1036 -6.57 9.81 -39.76
N LEU A 1037 -5.39 10.42 -39.93
CA LEU A 1037 -4.14 9.69 -40.18
C LEU A 1037 -3.60 8.95 -38.95
N VAL A 1038 -3.72 9.50 -37.75
CA VAL A 1038 -3.20 8.89 -36.50
C VAL A 1038 -3.76 7.49 -36.23
N ARG A 1039 -4.93 7.16 -36.78
CA ARG A 1039 -5.58 5.83 -36.68
C ARG A 1039 -4.87 4.74 -37.51
N LEU A 1040 -3.98 5.14 -38.42
CA LEU A 1040 -3.22 4.28 -39.32
C LEU A 1040 -1.75 4.16 -38.90
N VAL A 1041 -1.36 4.80 -37.79
CA VAL A 1041 0.00 4.80 -37.24
C VAL A 1041 0.11 3.81 -36.08
N SER A 1042 1.20 3.04 -36.03
CA SER A 1042 1.54 2.22 -34.87
C SER A 1042 2.28 3.06 -33.82
N TYR A 1043 1.65 3.30 -32.68
CA TYR A 1043 2.22 4.09 -31.58
C TYR A 1043 1.88 3.47 -30.22
N SER A 1044 2.73 3.71 -29.22
CA SER A 1044 2.50 3.27 -27.85
C SER A 1044 1.50 4.17 -27.11
N SER A 1045 0.66 3.59 -26.26
CA SER A 1045 -0.25 4.33 -25.39
C SER A 1045 -0.65 3.46 -24.21
N TRP A 1046 -0.57 4.03 -23.00
CA TRP A 1046 -1.01 3.36 -21.78
C TRP A 1046 -2.48 2.90 -21.89
N GLY A 1047 -2.71 1.60 -21.70
CA GLY A 1047 -4.03 0.96 -21.78
C GLY A 1047 -4.39 0.34 -23.15
N ARG A 1048 -3.54 0.46 -24.17
CA ARG A 1048 -3.69 -0.30 -25.43
C ARG A 1048 -3.18 -1.74 -25.28
N LYS A 1049 -3.73 -2.65 -26.10
CA LYS A 1049 -3.32 -4.08 -26.16
C LYS A 1049 -2.26 -4.34 -27.24
N ASP A 1050 -2.25 -3.51 -28.27
CA ASP A 1050 -1.28 -3.48 -29.36
C ASP A 1050 -0.04 -2.65 -28.96
N ASN A 1051 1.13 -3.05 -29.46
CA ASN A 1051 2.48 -2.60 -29.06
C ASN A 1051 2.94 -3.12 -27.68
N SER A 1052 3.20 -4.44 -27.64
CA SER A 1052 3.46 -5.25 -26.44
C SER A 1052 4.69 -4.83 -25.63
N GLU A 1053 4.45 -3.98 -24.64
CA GLU A 1053 5.29 -3.81 -23.47
C GLU A 1053 5.84 -5.13 -22.89
N PRO A 1054 7.01 -5.12 -22.22
CA PRO A 1054 7.72 -3.92 -21.74
C PRO A 1054 8.73 -3.32 -22.73
N MET A 1055 9.31 -4.13 -23.62
CA MET A 1055 10.36 -3.71 -24.56
C MET A 1055 9.82 -3.08 -25.86
N SER A 1056 10.67 -2.43 -26.64
CA SER A 1056 10.39 -2.10 -28.04
C SER A 1056 10.65 -3.33 -28.91
N GLN A 1057 9.63 -3.85 -29.58
CA GLN A 1057 9.79 -4.90 -30.59
C GLN A 1057 10.21 -4.27 -31.93
N PRO A 1058 11.28 -4.76 -32.59
CA PRO A 1058 11.66 -4.30 -33.92
C PRO A 1058 10.50 -4.37 -34.91
N ASP A 1059 10.43 -3.41 -35.82
CA ASP A 1059 9.46 -3.32 -36.93
C ASP A 1059 7.96 -3.17 -36.53
N HIS A 1060 7.61 -3.32 -35.25
CA HIS A 1060 6.22 -3.24 -34.78
C HIS A 1060 5.76 -1.81 -34.44
N PHE A 1061 6.70 -0.86 -34.37
CA PHE A 1061 6.47 0.52 -33.93
C PHE A 1061 6.77 1.54 -35.04
N GLY A 1062 6.28 2.77 -34.87
CA GLY A 1062 6.63 3.91 -35.71
C GLY A 1062 6.26 3.72 -37.18
N ALA A 1063 7.04 4.31 -38.08
CA ALA A 1063 6.81 4.22 -39.52
C ALA A 1063 6.81 2.77 -40.03
N ARG A 1064 7.70 1.90 -39.53
CA ARG A 1064 7.83 0.51 -40.00
C ARG A 1064 6.60 -0.33 -39.64
N GLY A 1065 6.05 -0.15 -38.44
CA GLY A 1065 4.80 -0.81 -38.03
C GLY A 1065 3.51 -0.17 -38.55
N SER A 1066 3.59 0.95 -39.28
CA SER A 1066 2.41 1.75 -39.64
C SER A 1066 1.76 1.34 -40.96
N ARG A 1067 0.45 1.03 -40.89
CA ARG A 1067 -0.42 0.86 -42.08
C ARG A 1067 -0.36 2.07 -43.02
N LEU A 1068 -0.19 3.27 -42.48
CA LEU A 1068 -0.02 4.48 -43.27
C LEU A 1068 1.23 4.40 -44.16
N MET A 1069 2.38 4.04 -43.59
CA MET A 1069 3.62 3.91 -44.36
C MET A 1069 3.52 2.80 -45.41
N ALA A 1070 2.99 1.63 -45.04
CA ALA A 1070 2.78 0.52 -45.98
C ALA A 1070 1.83 0.88 -47.15
N HIS A 1071 0.97 1.88 -46.99
CA HIS A 1071 0.15 2.43 -48.07
C HIS A 1071 0.91 3.47 -48.92
N LEU A 1072 1.73 4.32 -48.29
CA LEU A 1072 2.58 5.30 -48.98
C LEU A 1072 3.66 4.64 -49.84
N GLU A 1073 4.33 3.59 -49.34
CA GLU A 1073 5.36 2.84 -50.10
C GLU A 1073 4.77 2.06 -51.30
N LYS A 1074 3.50 1.65 -51.23
CA LYS A 1074 2.78 1.08 -52.39
C LYS A 1074 2.42 2.12 -53.47
N GLY A 1075 2.59 3.40 -53.17
CA GLY A 1075 2.22 4.52 -54.02
C GLY A 1075 0.72 4.84 -53.98
N HIS A 1076 0.39 6.12 -54.22
CA HIS A 1076 -1.00 6.59 -54.25
C HIS A 1076 -1.29 7.38 -55.53
N LYS A 1077 -1.91 6.71 -56.52
CA LYS A 1077 -2.26 7.29 -57.83
C LYS A 1077 -1.04 7.90 -58.52
N LYS A 1078 -1.00 9.22 -58.71
CA LYS A 1078 0.10 9.96 -59.35
C LYS A 1078 1.02 10.69 -58.35
N VAL A 1079 0.78 10.56 -57.05
CA VAL A 1079 1.58 11.25 -56.02
C VAL A 1079 2.98 10.65 -55.95
N LYS A 1080 4.01 11.50 -55.99
CA LYS A 1080 5.41 11.16 -55.74
C LYS A 1080 5.94 12.04 -54.61
N LEU A 1081 6.28 11.44 -53.49
CA LEU A 1081 6.90 12.14 -52.36
C LEU A 1081 8.42 12.24 -52.57
N SER A 1082 9.00 13.40 -52.25
CA SER A 1082 10.46 13.54 -52.17
C SER A 1082 11.01 12.87 -50.91
N ALA A 1083 12.34 12.65 -50.84
CA ALA A 1083 12.98 12.13 -49.63
C ALA A 1083 12.68 12.99 -48.39
N ALA A 1084 12.77 14.33 -48.52
CA ALA A 1084 12.44 15.27 -47.45
C ALA A 1084 10.94 15.27 -47.09
N ASP A 1085 10.03 15.11 -48.05
CA ASP A 1085 8.59 14.95 -47.76
C ASP A 1085 8.33 13.65 -46.97
N MET A 1086 9.06 12.56 -47.30
CA MET A 1086 8.96 11.28 -46.61
C MET A 1086 9.54 11.33 -45.19
N GLU A 1087 10.71 11.93 -45.01
CA GLU A 1087 11.39 12.09 -43.71
C GLU A 1087 10.48 12.77 -42.67
N ARG A 1088 9.70 13.78 -43.08
CA ARG A 1088 8.74 14.49 -42.21
C ARG A 1088 7.63 13.57 -41.72
N LEU A 1089 7.11 12.71 -42.60
CA LEU A 1089 6.08 11.72 -42.27
C LEU A 1089 6.64 10.59 -41.39
N VAL A 1090 7.84 10.10 -41.72
CA VAL A 1090 8.58 9.09 -40.92
C VAL A 1090 8.81 9.60 -39.50
N THR A 1091 9.38 10.79 -39.37
CA THR A 1091 9.72 11.41 -38.08
C THR A 1091 8.48 11.51 -37.19
N TRP A 1092 7.34 11.98 -37.73
CA TRP A 1092 6.09 12.05 -36.97
C TRP A 1092 5.57 10.68 -36.50
N MET A 1093 5.61 9.67 -37.36
CA MET A 1093 5.16 8.32 -36.99
C MET A 1093 6.06 7.71 -35.92
N ASP A 1094 7.38 7.83 -36.08
CA ASP A 1094 8.39 7.32 -35.14
C ASP A 1094 8.34 8.02 -33.77
N THR A 1095 8.00 9.30 -33.70
CA THR A 1095 7.82 10.04 -32.43
C THR A 1095 6.40 9.88 -31.85
N THR A 1096 5.92 8.63 -31.73
CA THR A 1096 4.60 8.29 -31.12
C THR A 1096 3.38 9.02 -31.70
N ALA A 1097 3.46 9.50 -32.96
CA ALA A 1097 2.39 10.28 -33.59
C ALA A 1097 1.91 11.49 -32.76
N LEU A 1098 2.85 12.23 -32.15
CA LEU A 1098 2.54 13.47 -31.43
C LEU A 1098 1.86 14.53 -32.32
N PHE A 1099 1.20 15.50 -31.70
CA PHE A 1099 0.68 16.69 -32.36
C PHE A 1099 1.38 17.96 -31.85
N TYR A 1100 1.56 18.06 -30.54
CA TYR A 1100 2.20 19.19 -29.86
C TYR A 1100 3.54 18.80 -29.23
N GLY A 1101 4.44 19.77 -29.15
CA GLY A 1101 5.75 19.70 -28.49
C GLY A 1101 5.81 20.59 -27.26
N THR A 1102 4.67 20.78 -26.59
CA THR A 1102 4.52 21.61 -25.40
C THR A 1102 3.30 21.18 -24.60
N PHE A 1103 3.37 21.33 -23.28
CA PHE A 1103 2.24 21.18 -22.37
C PHE A 1103 1.60 22.53 -21.98
N ASN A 1104 2.15 23.66 -22.44
CA ASN A 1104 1.56 24.99 -22.22
C ASN A 1104 0.34 25.19 -23.16
N PRO A 1105 -0.88 25.40 -22.65
CA PRO A 1105 -2.08 25.55 -23.49
C PRO A 1105 -2.00 26.71 -24.50
N LYS A 1106 -1.34 27.83 -24.14
CA LYS A 1106 -1.20 28.99 -25.04
C LYS A 1106 -0.34 28.64 -26.24
N ASP A 1107 0.76 27.92 -26.01
CA ASP A 1107 1.65 27.48 -27.09
C ASP A 1107 1.05 26.33 -27.90
N GLN A 1108 0.19 25.49 -27.32
CA GLN A 1108 -0.62 24.56 -28.11
C GLN A 1108 -1.58 25.28 -29.06
N ASP A 1109 -2.28 26.34 -28.61
CA ASP A 1109 -3.15 27.14 -29.49
C ASP A 1109 -2.38 27.78 -30.65
N ARG A 1110 -1.11 28.18 -30.42
CA ARG A 1110 -0.19 28.69 -31.45
C ARG A 1110 0.26 27.59 -32.41
N GLN A 1111 0.78 26.47 -31.88
CA GLN A 1111 1.20 25.32 -32.70
C GLN A 1111 0.03 24.76 -33.54
N ARG A 1112 -1.21 24.74 -33.02
CA ARG A 1112 -2.41 24.30 -33.76
C ARG A 1112 -2.67 25.13 -35.03
N LYS A 1113 -2.30 26.41 -35.01
CA LYS A 1113 -2.40 27.34 -36.15
C LYS A 1113 -1.20 27.26 -37.10
N GLY A 1114 -0.16 26.49 -36.78
CA GLY A 1114 1.10 26.45 -37.52
C GLY A 1114 2.09 27.55 -37.14
N GLU A 1115 1.93 28.20 -35.98
CA GLU A 1115 2.90 29.18 -35.48
C GLU A 1115 4.10 28.48 -34.79
N ARG A 1116 5.27 29.13 -34.81
CA ARG A 1116 6.47 28.71 -34.06
C ARG A 1116 6.39 29.15 -32.60
N ILE A 1117 7.03 28.38 -31.73
CA ILE A 1117 7.20 28.66 -30.29
C ILE A 1117 8.69 28.46 -29.93
N ALA A 1118 9.15 29.01 -28.80
CA ALA A 1118 10.56 28.95 -28.41
C ALA A 1118 11.00 27.54 -27.93
N GLY A 1119 10.10 26.82 -27.26
CA GLY A 1119 10.39 25.62 -26.47
C GLY A 1119 9.60 25.70 -25.15
N PRO A 1120 9.66 24.67 -24.29
CA PRO A 1120 9.12 24.74 -22.93
C PRO A 1120 10.06 25.51 -21.98
N ASP A 1121 9.50 26.21 -21.00
CA ASP A 1121 10.24 27.10 -20.08
C ASP A 1121 11.14 26.40 -19.02
N LEU A 1122 11.20 25.06 -19.02
CA LEU A 1122 11.92 24.24 -18.03
C LEU A 1122 13.22 23.62 -18.60
N GLU A 1123 13.75 24.16 -19.70
CA GLU A 1123 14.88 23.62 -20.48
C GLU A 1123 15.93 24.69 -20.82
#